data_AF-A0A3B0T9M0-F1
#
_entry.id   AF-A0A3B0T9M0-F1
#
_cell.length_a   1.000
_cell.length_b   1.000
_cell.length_c   1.000
_cell.angle_alpha   90.00
_cell.angle_beta   90.00
_cell.angle_gamma   90.00
#
_symmetry.space_group_name_H-M   'P 1'
#
loop_
_entity.id
_entity.type
_entity.pdbx_description
1 polymer ?
#
loop_
_entity_poly.entity_id
_entity_poly.type
_entity_poly.pdbx_seq_one_letter_code
_entity_poly.pdbx_strand_id
1 'polypeptide(L)'
;MNQIKYILPLVMLFILGGFSYTKLSDENKQEAPESKADTQQNSGLFQRRWSYVSETSAVIYWQLDDISKEANSLVEYGKTESLGSRTPATKKPRWAHFHRLAGLESGATYYYRMVVIDPSDGKRTESELLQFTPQRIKGAVYIPGDMQGNPPYLLDKDDTHYVLTEDITTGGSAFILQGSRATLDLDGHTVTFGNNTAEQVYGVRIISRDSCKVTNGKIVQGARSYDYSAAIASLDRTFERPAATEVCGISTDVHLKDALPMNFTHIEQLEVHHNDIYSRVTELECRHYPGNALLRVYTYGGDIHVHDNLLTEGCHWGVVVKALSRTVRNVEVDHNDIRHHQQYVNGYAIAPGSGAKVHHNRITSTGRGVHLTGEGTEFYNNYIDTQGHQVLSDYPARTRPFRHRLIELHGVKLEGRLSKNCKIYNNFVRITQHQPVDSDGKGDPADKMENGVYIRSDATAIEEGKLVDTKQNWEKGRWRFYYVKYDPNKPPVKITGNDSNTLYGDFEAKDASEYTIYMKWSYVAPTPLNLACYDPNGMNEIYNNTFTGITTYDKTRHGGYGDSGEWATAIMFIKMMNGPAEKGKYSAYVHGNRFYSNDLFLNTSYPEVNMTVRIEGNTFTLLKEPLVTQRENRIRKVGPEFEKQVREGNNIFNE
;
A
#
# COMPACT_ATOMS: atom_id res chain seq x y z
N MET A 1 43.50 -15.13 49.29
CA MET A 1 44.73 -15.93 49.48
C MET A 1 44.77 -16.97 48.36
N ASN A 2 45.91 -17.03 47.67
CA ASN A 2 46.39 -17.99 46.66
C ASN A 2 45.82 -18.01 45.22
N GLN A 3 46.74 -17.62 44.32
CA GLN A 3 46.82 -17.80 42.86
C GLN A 3 47.05 -19.29 42.48
N ILE A 4 46.85 -19.72 41.22
CA ILE A 4 47.85 -19.83 40.11
C ILE A 4 47.05 -20.26 38.84
N LYS A 5 46.98 -19.49 37.74
CA LYS A 5 47.83 -19.38 36.50
C LYS A 5 47.76 -20.55 35.49
N TYR A 6 47.44 -20.24 34.22
CA TYR A 6 48.08 -20.58 32.90
C TYR A 6 47.10 -20.13 31.78
N ILE A 7 47.31 -19.06 30.98
CA ILE A 7 48.22 -18.75 29.84
C ILE A 7 47.89 -19.46 28.50
N LEU A 8 47.59 -18.60 27.52
CA LEU A 8 47.29 -18.64 26.06
C LEU A 8 48.23 -19.49 25.14
N PRO A 9 48.04 -19.61 23.78
CA PRO A 9 47.28 -18.70 22.89
C PRO A 9 46.37 -19.27 21.78
N LEU A 10 45.44 -18.40 21.40
CA LEU A 10 44.67 -18.36 20.16
C LEU A 10 45.54 -17.68 19.07
N VAL A 11 45.76 -18.34 17.93
CA VAL A 11 46.32 -17.69 16.72
C VAL A 11 45.16 -17.29 15.83
N MET A 12 44.90 -15.98 15.77
CA MET A 12 43.95 -15.36 14.85
C MET A 12 44.71 -14.98 13.58
N LEU A 13 44.48 -15.71 12.50
CA LEU A 13 45.04 -15.39 11.18
C LEU A 13 44.12 -14.36 10.52
N PHE A 14 44.55 -13.09 10.48
CA PHE A 14 43.92 -12.07 9.65
C PHE A 14 44.33 -12.29 8.20
N ILE A 15 43.40 -12.77 7.36
CA ILE A 15 43.52 -12.64 5.91
C ILE A 15 42.84 -11.33 5.53
N LEU A 16 43.68 -10.33 5.20
CA LEU A 16 43.28 -9.11 4.51
C LEU A 16 42.93 -9.47 3.06
N GLY A 17 41.69 -9.89 2.82
CA GLY A 17 41.10 -9.95 1.48
C GLY A 17 40.44 -8.62 1.16
N GLY A 18 41.12 -7.77 0.38
CA GLY A 18 40.49 -6.57 -0.18
C GLY A 18 39.42 -6.97 -1.19
N PHE A 19 38.15 -6.73 -0.86
CA PHE A 19 37.07 -6.76 -1.84
C PHE A 19 37.11 -5.44 -2.62
N SER A 20 37.55 -5.49 -3.87
CA SER A 20 37.32 -4.39 -4.81
C SER A 20 35.85 -4.42 -5.22
N TYR A 21 35.11 -3.34 -4.92
CA TYR A 21 33.85 -3.04 -5.59
C TYR A 21 34.14 -2.75 -7.06
N THR A 22 33.91 -3.72 -7.94
CA THR A 22 33.85 -3.49 -9.38
C THR A 22 32.51 -2.85 -9.70
N LYS A 23 32.57 -1.57 -10.05
CA LYS A 23 31.53 -0.87 -10.82
C LYS A 23 31.33 -1.68 -12.11
N LEU A 24 30.08 -2.03 -12.43
CA LEU A 24 29.71 -2.74 -13.65
C LEU A 24 30.34 -2.04 -14.86
N SER A 25 31.18 -2.78 -15.60
CA SER A 25 31.70 -2.41 -16.91
C SER A 25 30.77 -2.96 -17.99
N ASP A 26 30.44 -2.10 -18.95
CA ASP A 26 29.45 -2.26 -20.04
C ASP A 26 29.82 -3.29 -21.15
N GLU A 27 30.29 -4.49 -20.83
CA GLU A 27 30.70 -5.45 -21.88
C GLU A 27 30.18 -6.87 -21.65
N ASN A 28 28.92 -7.09 -22.09
CA ASN A 28 28.37 -8.29 -22.75
C ASN A 28 26.83 -8.35 -22.56
N LYS A 29 26.10 -7.56 -23.34
CA LYS A 29 24.64 -7.69 -23.49
C LYS A 29 24.34 -8.62 -24.66
N GLN A 30 23.82 -9.82 -24.39
CA GLN A 30 22.88 -10.45 -25.31
C GLN A 30 21.51 -9.85 -24.99
N GLU A 31 20.95 -9.11 -25.94
CA GLU A 31 19.77 -8.26 -25.75
C GLU A 31 18.52 -9.08 -25.42
N ALA A 32 18.09 -9.02 -24.16
CA ALA A 32 16.70 -9.19 -23.76
C ALA A 32 15.86 -8.04 -24.36
N PRO A 33 14.54 -8.22 -24.61
CA PRO A 33 13.71 -7.17 -25.19
C PRO A 33 13.81 -5.88 -24.38
N GLU A 34 14.22 -4.78 -25.02
CA GLU A 34 14.47 -3.50 -24.37
C GLU A 34 13.18 -2.88 -23.81
N SER A 35 13.20 -2.54 -22.51
CA SER A 35 12.29 -1.56 -21.94
C SER A 35 12.63 -0.18 -22.50
N LYS A 36 11.72 0.43 -23.25
CA LYS A 36 11.89 1.81 -23.73
C LYS A 36 11.21 2.77 -22.76
N ALA A 37 12.00 3.41 -21.91
CA ALA A 37 11.60 4.64 -21.24
C ALA A 37 11.80 5.79 -22.25
N ASP A 38 10.71 6.34 -22.78
CA ASP A 38 10.79 7.52 -23.64
C ASP A 38 11.07 8.73 -22.76
N THR A 39 12.32 9.22 -22.76
CA THR A 39 12.79 10.34 -21.94
C THR A 39 12.52 11.71 -22.59
N GLN A 40 11.68 11.79 -23.61
CA GLN A 40 11.17 13.08 -24.08
C GLN A 40 10.23 13.68 -23.03
N GLN A 41 10.59 14.86 -22.51
CA GLN A 41 9.67 15.77 -21.82
C GLN A 41 8.54 16.17 -22.77
N ASN A 42 7.55 15.29 -22.92
CA ASN A 42 6.33 15.61 -23.66
C ASN A 42 5.46 16.45 -22.73
N SER A 43 5.33 17.75 -22.96
CA SER A 43 4.24 18.53 -22.37
C SER A 43 2.90 17.96 -22.90
N GLY A 44 2.15 17.24 -22.07
CA GLY A 44 0.90 16.60 -22.47
C GLY A 44 0.33 15.65 -21.41
N LEU A 45 -0.90 15.18 -21.60
CA LEU A 45 -1.65 14.38 -20.62
C LEU A 45 -1.03 12.99 -20.33
N PHE A 46 -0.11 12.50 -21.17
CA PHE A 46 0.46 11.16 -21.11
C PHE A 46 1.93 11.20 -20.65
N GLN A 47 2.14 11.33 -19.35
CA GLN A 47 3.47 11.33 -18.72
C GLN A 47 3.95 9.93 -18.39
N ARG A 48 5.26 9.80 -18.14
CA ARG A 48 5.90 8.56 -17.64
C ARG A 48 5.45 7.33 -18.40
N ARG A 49 5.49 7.43 -19.73
CA ARG A 49 5.06 6.37 -20.63
C ARG A 49 6.05 5.23 -20.56
N TRP A 50 5.52 4.01 -20.46
CA TRP A 50 6.31 2.79 -20.46
C TRP A 50 5.54 1.69 -21.17
N SER A 51 6.28 0.82 -21.85
CA SER A 51 5.72 -0.40 -22.41
C SER A 51 6.68 -1.56 -22.27
N TYR A 52 6.12 -2.74 -22.07
CA TYR A 52 6.83 -4.02 -22.14
C TYR A 52 6.18 -4.89 -23.21
N VAL A 53 6.96 -5.42 -24.14
CA VAL A 53 6.44 -6.20 -25.28
C VAL A 53 7.07 -7.59 -25.20
N SER A 54 6.22 -8.61 -25.12
CA SER A 54 6.61 -10.02 -25.14
C SER A 54 6.19 -10.67 -26.47
N GLU A 55 6.10 -12.00 -26.56
CA GLU A 55 5.88 -12.70 -27.83
C GLU A 55 4.44 -12.58 -28.35
N THR A 56 3.46 -12.63 -27.44
CA THR A 56 2.03 -12.60 -27.78
C THR A 56 1.25 -11.59 -26.94
N SER A 57 1.95 -10.77 -26.16
CA SER A 57 1.36 -9.76 -25.29
C SER A 57 2.19 -8.48 -25.19
N ALA A 58 1.56 -7.43 -24.68
CA ALA A 58 2.25 -6.20 -24.34
C ALA A 58 1.57 -5.51 -23.15
N VAL A 59 2.35 -4.81 -22.32
CA VAL A 59 1.84 -3.92 -21.27
C VAL A 59 2.10 -2.49 -21.70
N ILE A 60 1.10 -1.63 -21.54
CA ILE A 60 1.16 -0.19 -21.80
C ILE A 60 0.82 0.54 -20.51
N TYR A 61 1.66 1.49 -20.12
CA TYR A 61 1.53 2.29 -18.91
C TYR A 61 1.77 3.77 -19.16
N TRP A 62 1.03 4.61 -18.44
CA TRP A 62 1.30 6.05 -18.35
C TRP A 62 0.68 6.65 -17.08
N GLN A 63 1.05 7.89 -16.80
CA GLN A 63 0.43 8.71 -15.75
C GLN A 63 -0.13 10.00 -16.35
N LEU A 64 -1.10 10.60 -15.67
CA LEU A 64 -1.52 11.96 -15.99
C LEU A 64 -0.48 12.98 -15.54
N ASP A 65 -0.46 14.14 -16.18
CA ASP A 65 0.43 15.26 -15.88
C ASP A 65 0.16 15.92 -14.52
N ASP A 66 -1.09 15.90 -14.06
CA ASP A 66 -1.49 16.40 -12.74
C ASP A 66 -1.85 15.24 -11.80
N ILE A 67 -1.01 15.05 -10.78
CA ILE A 67 -1.19 14.01 -9.74
C ILE A 67 -2.50 14.15 -8.94
N SER A 68 -3.12 15.34 -8.94
CA SER A 68 -4.40 15.57 -8.27
C SER A 68 -5.61 15.07 -9.09
N LYS A 69 -5.40 14.75 -10.37
CA LYS A 69 -6.46 14.32 -11.29
C LYS A 69 -6.52 12.81 -11.41
N GLU A 70 -7.69 12.33 -11.83
CA GLU A 70 -7.91 10.95 -12.21
C GLU A 70 -8.72 10.93 -13.50
N ALA A 71 -8.54 9.88 -14.30
CA ALA A 71 -9.37 9.67 -15.48
C ALA A 71 -9.63 8.19 -15.75
N ASN A 72 -10.66 7.92 -16.55
CA ASN A 72 -10.83 6.59 -17.12
C ASN A 72 -9.91 6.44 -18.33
N SER A 73 -9.55 5.21 -18.68
CA SER A 73 -8.61 4.94 -19.75
C SER A 73 -8.89 3.65 -20.49
N LEU A 74 -8.41 3.58 -21.73
CA LEU A 74 -8.31 2.38 -22.55
C LEU A 74 -7.13 2.50 -23.51
N VAL A 75 -6.76 1.39 -24.15
CA VAL A 75 -5.80 1.37 -25.26
C VAL A 75 -6.50 0.86 -26.50
N GLU A 76 -6.36 1.59 -27.60
CA GLU A 76 -6.80 1.14 -28.93
C GLU A 76 -5.58 0.65 -29.71
N TYR A 77 -5.71 -0.47 -30.41
CA TYR A 77 -4.59 -1.11 -31.11
C TYR A 77 -5.04 -1.88 -32.36
N GLY A 78 -4.11 -2.19 -33.26
CA GLY A 78 -4.36 -3.00 -34.45
C GLY A 78 -3.13 -3.15 -35.33
N LYS A 79 -3.18 -4.01 -36.35
CA LYS A 79 -2.07 -4.23 -37.30
C LYS A 79 -1.97 -3.13 -38.38
N THR A 80 -2.90 -2.19 -38.38
CA THR A 80 -2.99 -1.05 -39.29
C THR A 80 -3.21 0.23 -38.48
N GLU A 81 -2.86 1.39 -39.05
CA GLU A 81 -3.03 2.70 -38.40
C GLU A 81 -4.50 3.05 -38.12
N SER A 82 -5.46 2.41 -38.81
CA SER A 82 -6.90 2.58 -38.53
C SER A 82 -7.30 2.07 -37.15
N LEU A 83 -6.44 1.24 -36.53
CA LEU A 83 -6.73 0.46 -35.33
C LEU A 83 -7.96 -0.46 -35.57
N GLY A 84 -8.18 -1.45 -34.71
CA GLY A 84 -9.29 -2.40 -34.91
C GLY A 84 -9.73 -3.13 -33.65
N SER A 85 -8.96 -2.98 -32.58
CA SER A 85 -9.19 -3.59 -31.29
C SER A 85 -9.01 -2.55 -30.18
N ARG A 86 -9.57 -2.83 -29.01
CA ARG A 86 -9.37 -2.01 -27.82
C ARG A 86 -9.39 -2.85 -26.56
N THR A 87 -8.70 -2.40 -25.53
CA THR A 87 -8.86 -2.94 -24.18
C THR A 87 -10.22 -2.50 -23.60
N PRO A 88 -10.72 -3.20 -22.57
CA PRO A 88 -11.81 -2.67 -21.77
C PRO A 88 -11.45 -1.32 -21.16
N ALA A 89 -12.41 -0.40 -21.12
CA ALA A 89 -12.23 0.83 -20.35
C ALA A 89 -12.10 0.53 -18.86
N THR A 90 -11.24 1.28 -18.16
CA THR A 90 -11.14 1.18 -16.71
C THR A 90 -12.48 1.51 -16.06
N LYS A 91 -12.86 0.75 -15.03
CA LYS A 91 -14.14 0.93 -14.32
C LYS A 91 -14.13 2.11 -13.35
N LYS A 92 -12.96 2.42 -12.79
CA LYS A 92 -12.72 3.53 -11.87
C LYS A 92 -11.62 4.42 -12.41
N PRO A 93 -11.75 5.74 -12.28
CA PRO A 93 -10.71 6.65 -12.72
C PRO A 93 -9.47 6.52 -11.82
N ARG A 94 -8.29 6.68 -12.43
CA ARG A 94 -6.98 6.61 -11.77
C ARG A 94 -6.05 7.70 -12.30
N TRP A 95 -4.99 7.97 -11.56
CA TRP A 95 -3.90 8.84 -12.01
C TRP A 95 -2.87 8.07 -12.85
N ALA A 96 -2.56 6.85 -12.41
CA ALA A 96 -1.74 5.91 -13.16
C ALA A 96 -2.61 4.92 -13.93
N HIS A 97 -2.19 4.56 -15.13
CA HIS A 97 -2.96 3.73 -16.04
C HIS A 97 -2.13 2.53 -16.48
N PHE A 98 -2.73 1.35 -16.42
CA PHE A 98 -2.10 0.09 -16.75
C PHE A 98 -3.03 -0.73 -17.65
N HIS A 99 -2.56 -1.11 -18.83
CA HIS A 99 -3.32 -1.89 -19.80
C HIS A 99 -2.47 -3.03 -20.35
N ARG A 100 -3.05 -4.22 -20.47
CA ARG A 100 -2.41 -5.37 -21.08
C ARG A 100 -3.12 -5.76 -22.38
N LEU A 101 -2.34 -5.90 -23.43
CA LEU A 101 -2.71 -6.45 -24.73
C LEU A 101 -2.32 -7.93 -24.74
N ALA A 102 -3.14 -8.79 -25.34
CA ALA A 102 -2.92 -10.22 -25.40
C ALA A 102 -3.38 -10.77 -26.76
N GLY A 103 -2.91 -11.96 -27.12
CA GLY A 103 -3.24 -12.60 -28.40
C GLY A 103 -2.63 -11.88 -29.61
N LEU A 104 -1.47 -11.25 -29.41
CA LEU A 104 -0.70 -10.60 -30.46
C LEU A 104 0.03 -11.64 -31.31
N GLU A 105 0.19 -11.35 -32.60
CA GLU A 105 0.97 -12.21 -33.50
C GLU A 105 2.43 -11.78 -33.52
N SER A 106 3.32 -12.66 -33.09
CA SER A 106 4.76 -12.46 -33.15
C SER A 106 5.23 -12.18 -34.60
N GLY A 107 6.07 -11.17 -34.77
CA GLY A 107 6.56 -10.70 -36.07
C GLY A 107 5.67 -9.66 -36.77
N ALA A 108 4.42 -9.50 -36.36
CA ALA A 108 3.51 -8.51 -36.96
C ALA A 108 3.67 -7.13 -36.30
N THR A 109 3.68 -6.05 -37.06
CA THR A 109 3.70 -4.69 -36.49
C THR A 109 2.31 -4.30 -36.01
N TYR A 110 2.23 -3.80 -34.78
CA TYR A 110 1.01 -3.25 -34.19
C TYR A 110 1.16 -1.76 -33.97
N TYR A 111 0.11 -1.02 -34.32
CA TYR A 111 -0.09 0.37 -33.97
C TYR A 111 -1.01 0.44 -32.76
N TYR A 112 -0.75 1.39 -31.86
CA TYR A 112 -1.57 1.61 -30.69
C TYR A 112 -1.60 3.08 -30.28
N ARG A 113 -2.61 3.45 -29.50
CA ARG A 113 -2.66 4.75 -28.81
C ARG A 113 -3.30 4.61 -27.44
N MET A 114 -2.84 5.44 -26.52
CA MET A 114 -3.42 5.59 -25.19
C MET A 114 -4.61 6.54 -25.28
N VAL A 115 -5.68 6.21 -24.57
CA VAL A 115 -6.90 7.01 -24.54
C VAL A 115 -7.24 7.32 -23.09
N VAL A 116 -7.45 8.61 -22.81
CA VAL A 116 -7.96 9.12 -21.54
C VAL A 116 -9.37 9.67 -21.75
N ILE A 117 -10.27 9.35 -20.84
CA ILE A 117 -11.66 9.79 -20.81
C ILE A 117 -11.88 10.52 -19.48
N ASP A 118 -12.12 11.82 -19.56
CA ASP A 118 -12.42 12.64 -18.39
C ASP A 118 -13.72 12.13 -17.73
N PRO A 119 -13.70 11.83 -16.42
CA PRO A 119 -14.83 11.24 -15.74
C PRO A 119 -15.98 12.23 -15.50
N SER A 120 -15.75 13.54 -15.64
CA SER A 120 -16.74 14.59 -15.36
C SER A 120 -17.60 14.95 -16.57
N ASP A 121 -17.01 15.00 -17.77
CA ASP A 121 -17.70 15.41 -19.00
C ASP A 121 -17.62 14.36 -20.13
N GLY A 122 -16.89 13.27 -19.92
CA GLY A 122 -16.69 12.21 -20.92
C GLY A 122 -15.75 12.61 -22.07
N LYS A 123 -15.05 13.75 -21.95
CA LYS A 123 -14.12 14.22 -22.98
C LYS A 123 -13.02 13.21 -23.19
N ARG A 124 -12.84 12.81 -24.44
CA ARG A 124 -11.84 11.83 -24.86
C ARG A 124 -10.61 12.54 -25.41
N THR A 125 -9.43 12.16 -24.91
CA THR A 125 -8.12 12.63 -25.36
C THR A 125 -7.27 11.43 -25.74
N GLU A 126 -6.55 11.53 -26.85
CA GLU A 126 -5.73 10.45 -27.41
C GLU A 126 -4.26 10.86 -27.43
N SER A 127 -3.37 9.89 -27.25
CA SER A 127 -1.96 10.08 -27.59
C SER A 127 -1.76 10.09 -29.11
N GLU A 128 -0.53 10.38 -29.54
CA GLU A 128 -0.08 10.04 -30.87
C GLU A 128 -0.18 8.53 -31.14
N LEU A 129 -0.14 8.17 -32.42
CA LEU A 129 -0.05 6.78 -32.84
C LEU A 129 1.37 6.27 -32.60
N LEU A 130 1.50 5.26 -31.75
CA LEU A 130 2.73 4.57 -31.42
C LEU A 130 2.71 3.19 -32.07
N GLN A 131 3.87 2.53 -32.17
CA GLN A 131 3.96 1.19 -32.74
C GLN A 131 4.97 0.32 -31.99
N PHE A 132 4.74 -0.99 -32.04
CA PHE A 132 5.69 -2.00 -31.61
C PHE A 132 5.52 -3.27 -32.45
N THR A 133 6.50 -4.16 -32.37
CA THR A 133 6.46 -5.45 -33.05
C THR A 133 6.86 -6.51 -32.02
N PRO A 134 5.91 -7.33 -31.51
CA PRO A 134 6.26 -8.46 -30.67
C PRO A 134 7.13 -9.43 -31.46
N GLN A 135 8.12 -10.03 -30.80
CA GLN A 135 9.08 -10.91 -31.44
C GLN A 135 9.30 -12.13 -30.57
N ARG A 136 9.54 -13.27 -31.22
CA ARG A 136 9.94 -14.48 -30.52
C ARG A 136 11.29 -14.27 -29.85
N ILE A 137 11.40 -14.64 -28.59
CA ILE A 137 12.61 -14.49 -27.79
C ILE A 137 13.57 -15.63 -28.14
N LYS A 138 14.67 -15.28 -28.80
CA LYS A 138 15.65 -16.25 -29.29
C LYS A 138 16.28 -17.01 -28.12
N GLY A 139 16.19 -18.34 -28.16
CA GLY A 139 16.81 -19.20 -27.15
C GLY A 139 16.03 -19.26 -25.82
N ALA A 140 14.80 -18.73 -25.79
CA ALA A 140 13.93 -18.89 -24.64
C ALA A 140 13.58 -20.37 -24.38
N VAL A 141 13.33 -20.68 -23.11
CA VAL A 141 12.74 -21.95 -22.67
C VAL A 141 11.24 -21.73 -22.50
N TYR A 142 10.43 -22.45 -23.26
CA TYR A 142 8.98 -22.31 -23.24
C TYR A 142 8.35 -23.20 -22.18
N ILE A 143 7.52 -22.62 -21.31
CA ILE A 143 6.85 -23.34 -20.23
C ILE A 143 5.36 -23.50 -20.58
N PRO A 144 4.78 -24.70 -20.44
CA PRO A 144 5.42 -25.92 -19.94
C PRO A 144 6.13 -26.77 -21.01
N GLY A 145 6.01 -26.43 -22.30
CA GLY A 145 6.41 -27.31 -23.41
C GLY A 145 7.85 -27.86 -23.38
N ASP A 146 8.82 -27.03 -22.98
CA ASP A 146 10.24 -27.40 -22.90
C ASP A 146 10.68 -27.91 -21.51
N MET A 147 9.75 -27.94 -20.54
CA MET A 147 10.02 -28.36 -19.17
C MET A 147 9.32 -29.68 -18.83
N GLN A 148 10.08 -30.65 -18.32
CA GLN A 148 9.50 -31.90 -17.82
C GLN A 148 8.93 -31.72 -16.41
N GLY A 149 7.81 -32.40 -16.14
CA GLY A 149 7.19 -32.45 -14.81
C GLY A 149 6.03 -31.48 -14.63
N ASN A 150 5.56 -31.40 -13.39
CA ASN A 150 4.45 -30.54 -12.98
C ASN A 150 4.97 -29.44 -12.03
N PRO A 151 4.21 -28.34 -11.84
CA PRO A 151 4.56 -27.31 -10.88
C PRO A 151 4.89 -27.85 -9.47
N PRO A 152 5.84 -27.24 -8.73
CA PRO A 152 6.55 -26.03 -9.12
C PRO A 152 7.63 -26.26 -10.18
N TYR A 153 7.63 -25.45 -11.25
CA TYR A 153 8.70 -25.46 -12.24
C TYR A 153 9.95 -24.80 -11.65
N LEU A 154 11.06 -25.53 -11.64
CA LEU A 154 12.36 -25.04 -11.19
C LEU A 154 13.09 -24.35 -12.35
N LEU A 155 13.29 -23.04 -12.23
CA LEU A 155 13.95 -22.19 -13.22
C LEU A 155 15.38 -21.94 -12.75
N ASP A 156 16.27 -22.90 -12.98
CA ASP A 156 17.62 -22.96 -12.42
C ASP A 156 18.76 -22.68 -13.41
N LYS A 157 18.46 -22.45 -14.69
CA LYS A 157 19.47 -22.13 -15.70
C LYS A 157 19.82 -20.66 -15.64
N ASP A 158 21.12 -20.38 -15.58
CA ASP A 158 21.65 -19.03 -15.67
C ASP A 158 21.41 -18.42 -17.06
N ASP A 159 21.37 -17.09 -17.15
CA ASP A 159 21.26 -16.32 -18.39
C ASP A 159 20.07 -16.76 -19.29
N THR A 160 19.02 -17.30 -18.69
CA THR A 160 17.91 -17.93 -19.41
C THR A 160 16.65 -17.10 -19.33
N HIS A 161 16.01 -16.91 -20.49
CA HIS A 161 14.68 -16.34 -20.59
C HIS A 161 13.64 -17.47 -20.64
N TYR A 162 12.75 -17.50 -19.66
CA TYR A 162 11.65 -18.45 -19.58
C TYR A 162 10.37 -17.74 -20.00
N VAL A 163 9.64 -18.29 -20.97
CA VAL A 163 8.41 -17.72 -21.51
C VAL A 163 7.26 -18.67 -21.26
N LEU A 164 6.24 -18.21 -20.54
CA LEU A 164 5.01 -18.98 -20.36
C LEU A 164 4.18 -18.96 -21.65
N THR A 165 3.65 -20.10 -22.09
CA THR A 165 2.88 -20.21 -23.35
C THR A 165 1.39 -20.50 -23.14
N GLU A 166 0.97 -20.78 -21.90
CA GLU A 166 -0.42 -21.02 -21.54
C GLU A 166 -0.68 -20.70 -20.08
N ASP A 167 -1.96 -20.51 -19.72
CA ASP A 167 -2.34 -20.31 -18.33
C ASP A 167 -2.05 -21.57 -17.49
N ILE A 168 -1.50 -21.40 -16.29
CA ILE A 168 -1.20 -22.49 -15.35
C ILE A 168 -2.15 -22.42 -14.16
N THR A 169 -2.70 -23.57 -13.76
CA THR A 169 -3.37 -23.73 -12.46
C THR A 169 -2.72 -24.87 -11.68
N THR A 170 -2.31 -24.60 -10.45
CA THR A 170 -1.69 -25.59 -9.57
C THR A 170 -2.29 -25.58 -8.17
N GLY A 171 -2.35 -26.76 -7.55
CA GLY A 171 -2.73 -26.89 -6.14
C GLY A 171 -1.71 -26.24 -5.20
N GLY A 172 -0.43 -26.21 -5.59
CA GLY A 172 0.70 -25.77 -4.77
C GLY A 172 1.37 -24.48 -5.25
N SER A 173 2.71 -24.43 -5.18
CA SER A 173 3.49 -23.33 -5.76
C SER A 173 3.66 -23.51 -7.27
N ALA A 174 3.76 -22.43 -8.05
CA ALA A 174 3.87 -22.52 -9.50
C ALA A 174 5.32 -22.50 -10.02
N PHE A 175 6.16 -21.60 -9.50
CA PHE A 175 7.54 -21.44 -9.96
C PHE A 175 8.54 -21.26 -8.81
N ILE A 176 9.75 -21.78 -9.01
CA ILE A 176 10.93 -21.47 -8.20
C ILE A 176 11.98 -20.85 -9.12
N LEU A 177 12.25 -19.55 -8.97
CA LEU A 177 13.26 -18.82 -9.74
C LEU A 177 14.61 -18.84 -9.02
N GLN A 178 15.57 -19.59 -9.57
CA GLN A 178 16.87 -19.83 -8.95
C GLN A 178 18.05 -19.39 -9.83
N GLY A 179 17.93 -19.48 -11.16
CA GLY A 179 19.01 -19.15 -12.10
C GLY A 179 19.48 -17.70 -11.96
N SER A 180 20.78 -17.49 -12.17
CA SER A 180 21.43 -16.18 -12.18
C SER A 180 21.09 -15.45 -13.48
N ARG A 181 20.73 -14.17 -13.42
CA ARG A 181 20.33 -13.37 -14.59
C ARG A 181 19.16 -13.98 -15.36
N ALA A 182 18.37 -14.84 -14.71
CA ALA A 182 17.20 -15.47 -15.29
C ALA A 182 16.01 -14.51 -15.33
N THR A 183 15.24 -14.57 -16.41
CA THR A 183 13.98 -13.84 -16.57
C THR A 183 12.83 -14.82 -16.69
N LEU A 184 11.79 -14.66 -15.86
CA LEU A 184 10.50 -15.28 -16.05
C LEU A 184 9.56 -14.25 -16.67
N ASP A 185 9.21 -14.42 -17.94
CA ASP A 185 8.17 -13.66 -18.64
C ASP A 185 6.93 -14.53 -18.75
N LEU A 186 5.81 -14.03 -18.22
CA LEU A 186 4.55 -14.76 -18.25
C LEU A 186 3.79 -14.55 -19.56
N ASP A 187 4.29 -13.74 -20.50
CA ASP A 187 3.69 -13.39 -21.80
C ASP A 187 2.18 -13.07 -21.71
N GLY A 188 1.81 -12.38 -20.64
CA GLY A 188 0.43 -11.97 -20.38
C GLY A 188 -0.50 -13.08 -19.85
N HIS A 189 -0.01 -14.31 -19.70
CA HIS A 189 -0.75 -15.45 -19.17
C HIS A 189 -1.03 -15.35 -17.67
N THR A 190 -1.96 -16.19 -17.22
CA THR A 190 -2.42 -16.27 -15.83
C THR A 190 -1.83 -17.49 -15.13
N VAL A 191 -1.26 -17.26 -13.94
CA VAL A 191 -0.77 -18.27 -13.02
C VAL A 191 -1.68 -18.31 -11.80
N THR A 192 -2.45 -19.38 -11.65
CA THR A 192 -3.30 -19.64 -10.48
C THR A 192 -2.59 -20.60 -9.52
N PHE A 193 -2.13 -20.10 -8.37
CA PHE A 193 -1.41 -20.88 -7.36
C PHE A 193 -2.28 -21.18 -6.14
N GLY A 194 -1.95 -22.21 -5.35
CA GLY A 194 -2.68 -22.48 -4.11
C GLY A 194 -4.15 -22.83 -4.32
N ASN A 195 -4.46 -23.59 -5.39
CA ASN A 195 -5.85 -23.92 -5.70
C ASN A 195 -6.45 -24.98 -4.77
N ASN A 196 -5.62 -25.87 -4.22
CA ASN A 196 -6.07 -26.92 -3.31
C ASN A 196 -4.90 -27.54 -2.50
N THR A 197 -4.22 -26.75 -1.68
CA THR A 197 -3.21 -27.24 -0.71
C THR A 197 -3.44 -26.78 0.73
N ALA A 198 -3.03 -27.58 1.73
CA ALA A 198 -3.01 -27.17 3.13
C ALA A 198 -1.72 -26.44 3.51
N GLU A 199 -0.77 -26.33 2.57
CA GLU A 199 0.55 -25.75 2.75
C GLU A 199 0.58 -24.25 2.40
N GLN A 200 1.59 -23.56 2.94
CA GLN A 200 1.92 -22.20 2.51
C GLN A 200 2.64 -22.26 1.16
N VAL A 201 2.14 -21.56 0.15
CA VAL A 201 2.60 -21.69 -1.24
C VAL A 201 2.73 -20.35 -1.97
N TYR A 202 3.38 -20.38 -3.13
CA TYR A 202 3.78 -19.19 -3.86
C TYR A 202 3.45 -19.27 -5.36
N GLY A 203 2.99 -18.18 -5.96
CA GLY A 203 2.96 -18.09 -7.42
C GLY A 203 4.37 -18.19 -7.97
N VAL A 204 5.25 -17.26 -7.58
CA VAL A 204 6.67 -17.30 -7.88
C VAL A 204 7.46 -17.16 -6.58
N ARG A 205 8.28 -18.17 -6.28
CA ARG A 205 9.26 -18.12 -5.20
C ARG A 205 10.64 -17.81 -5.76
N ILE A 206 11.22 -16.68 -5.40
CA ILE A 206 12.55 -16.25 -5.81
C ILE A 206 13.56 -16.70 -4.77
N ILE A 207 14.57 -17.44 -5.23
CA ILE A 207 15.72 -17.89 -4.44
C ILE A 207 17.05 -17.65 -5.20
N SER A 208 17.01 -16.92 -6.32
CA SER A 208 18.20 -16.59 -7.10
C SER A 208 19.19 -15.77 -6.27
N ARG A 209 20.47 -16.07 -6.46
CA ARG A 209 21.61 -15.44 -5.75
C ARG A 209 22.26 -14.32 -6.55
N ASP A 210 21.74 -14.04 -7.74
CA ASP A 210 22.17 -12.96 -8.62
C ASP A 210 20.93 -12.22 -9.14
N SER A 211 21.12 -11.23 -10.02
CA SER A 211 20.02 -10.47 -10.60
C SER A 211 18.99 -11.39 -11.25
N CYS A 212 17.70 -11.15 -11.06
CA CYS A 212 16.64 -11.90 -11.74
C CYS A 212 15.41 -11.04 -12.00
N LYS A 213 14.55 -11.47 -12.92
CA LYS A 213 13.36 -10.71 -13.34
C LYS A 213 12.09 -11.57 -13.36
N VAL A 214 10.97 -10.99 -12.95
CA VAL A 214 9.63 -11.55 -13.12
C VAL A 214 8.76 -10.51 -13.84
N THR A 215 8.26 -10.86 -15.02
CA THR A 215 7.65 -9.88 -15.92
C THR A 215 6.32 -10.33 -16.53
N ASN A 216 5.45 -9.35 -16.79
CA ASN A 216 4.33 -9.40 -17.73
C ASN A 216 3.37 -10.61 -17.63
N GLY A 217 2.42 -10.55 -16.70
CA GLY A 217 1.30 -11.50 -16.64
C GLY A 217 0.45 -11.33 -15.40
N LYS A 218 -0.38 -12.34 -15.08
CA LYS A 218 -1.24 -12.35 -13.90
C LYS A 218 -0.84 -13.46 -12.94
N ILE A 219 -0.73 -13.16 -11.66
CA ILE A 219 -0.48 -14.17 -10.62
C ILE A 219 -1.58 -14.07 -9.57
N VAL A 220 -2.45 -15.09 -9.54
CA VAL A 220 -3.70 -15.08 -8.77
C VAL A 220 -3.76 -16.25 -7.80
N GLN A 221 -4.33 -16.03 -6.62
CA GLN A 221 -4.55 -17.08 -5.64
C GLN A 221 -5.80 -17.89 -6.01
N GLY A 222 -5.68 -19.21 -5.95
CA GLY A 222 -6.78 -20.15 -6.14
C GLY A 222 -7.59 -20.37 -4.87
N ALA A 223 -8.43 -21.41 -4.89
CA ALA A 223 -9.50 -21.55 -3.90
C ALA A 223 -9.03 -21.86 -2.46
N ARG A 224 -7.86 -22.48 -2.25
CA ARG A 224 -7.45 -22.94 -0.91
C ARG A 224 -5.94 -23.17 -0.78
N SER A 225 -5.28 -22.33 0.02
CA SER A 225 -3.90 -22.45 0.50
C SER A 225 -3.80 -22.05 1.97
N TYR A 226 -2.67 -22.33 2.63
CA TYR A 226 -2.43 -21.85 4.00
C TYR A 226 -2.23 -20.34 4.08
N ASP A 227 -2.36 -19.80 5.30
CA ASP A 227 -2.11 -18.39 5.64
C ASP A 227 -0.71 -17.94 5.16
N TYR A 228 -0.58 -16.65 4.81
CA TYR A 228 0.67 -16.02 4.34
C TYR A 228 1.25 -16.60 3.03
N SER A 229 0.48 -17.37 2.27
CA SER A 229 0.79 -17.67 0.87
C SER A 229 0.89 -16.36 0.08
N ALA A 230 1.74 -16.33 -0.96
CA ALA A 230 2.02 -15.07 -1.67
C ALA A 230 2.13 -15.22 -3.18
N ALA A 231 1.66 -14.23 -3.95
CA ALA A 231 1.78 -14.28 -5.40
C ALA A 231 3.25 -14.24 -5.84
N ILE A 232 4.04 -13.31 -5.29
CA ILE A 232 5.49 -13.28 -5.46
C ILE A 232 6.16 -13.19 -4.09
N ALA A 233 7.17 -14.02 -3.86
CA ALA A 233 7.91 -14.00 -2.61
C ALA A 233 9.40 -14.26 -2.75
N SER A 234 10.18 -13.58 -1.92
CA SER A 234 11.59 -13.87 -1.63
C SER A 234 11.71 -14.05 -0.11
N LEU A 235 12.05 -15.26 0.33
CA LEU A 235 11.87 -15.70 1.74
C LEU A 235 13.12 -16.31 2.37
N ASP A 236 14.27 -16.26 1.71
CA ASP A 236 15.44 -17.00 2.18
C ASP A 236 15.95 -16.42 3.51
N ARG A 237 15.92 -17.26 4.55
CA ARG A 237 16.36 -16.93 5.92
C ARG A 237 17.80 -17.36 6.18
N THR A 238 18.46 -17.96 5.20
CA THR A 238 19.88 -18.29 5.30
C THR A 238 20.73 -17.04 5.13
N PHE A 239 22.01 -17.09 5.51
CA PHE A 239 22.95 -15.98 5.29
C PHE A 239 23.23 -15.70 3.79
N GLU A 240 22.60 -16.47 2.90
CA GLU A 240 22.77 -16.47 1.45
C GLU A 240 21.56 -15.77 0.83
N ARG A 241 21.59 -14.44 0.87
CA ARG A 241 20.45 -13.56 0.57
C ARG A 241 20.19 -13.44 -0.94
N PRO A 242 18.92 -13.43 -1.40
CA PRO A 242 18.62 -13.19 -2.79
C PRO A 242 19.11 -11.82 -3.24
N ALA A 243 19.71 -11.76 -4.43
CA ALA A 243 20.32 -10.56 -4.97
C ALA A 243 19.27 -9.69 -5.71
N ALA A 244 19.74 -8.77 -6.56
CA ALA A 244 18.91 -7.83 -7.30
C ALA A 244 17.70 -8.50 -7.94
N THR A 245 16.51 -7.96 -7.71
CA THR A 245 15.29 -8.49 -8.28
C THR A 245 14.51 -7.36 -8.93
N GLU A 246 14.11 -7.56 -10.18
CA GLU A 246 13.16 -6.66 -10.89
C GLU A 246 11.81 -7.37 -11.01
N VAL A 247 10.72 -6.67 -10.66
CA VAL A 247 9.35 -7.15 -10.90
C VAL A 247 8.56 -6.06 -11.61
N CYS A 248 8.10 -6.36 -12.83
CA CYS A 248 7.36 -5.39 -13.64
C CYS A 248 6.27 -5.99 -14.54
N GLY A 249 5.25 -5.21 -14.89
CA GLY A 249 4.16 -5.68 -15.75
C GLY A 249 3.28 -6.77 -15.12
N ILE A 250 3.38 -7.04 -13.82
CA ILE A 250 2.61 -8.07 -13.13
C ILE A 250 1.30 -7.50 -12.59
N SER A 251 0.22 -8.24 -12.78
CA SER A 251 -1.03 -8.05 -12.04
C SER A 251 -1.20 -9.14 -10.99
N THR A 252 -1.60 -8.82 -9.77
CA THR A 252 -1.87 -9.82 -8.72
C THR A 252 -3.34 -9.85 -8.32
N ASP A 253 -3.85 -10.96 -7.79
CA ASP A 253 -5.10 -10.98 -7.03
C ASP A 253 -5.05 -12.11 -5.99
N VAL A 254 -4.95 -11.74 -4.72
CA VAL A 254 -4.95 -12.67 -3.58
C VAL A 254 -6.13 -12.36 -2.66
N HIS A 255 -6.74 -13.39 -2.07
CA HIS A 255 -8.02 -13.22 -1.36
C HIS A 255 -8.19 -14.06 -0.09
N LEU A 256 -7.37 -15.10 0.11
CA LEU A 256 -7.43 -15.92 1.32
C LEU A 256 -6.78 -15.19 2.50
N LYS A 257 -7.13 -15.65 3.71
CA LYS A 257 -6.62 -15.10 4.97
C LYS A 257 -5.10 -14.93 4.94
N ASP A 258 -4.63 -13.77 5.40
CA ASP A 258 -3.22 -13.37 5.51
C ASP A 258 -2.39 -13.36 4.20
N ALA A 259 -2.98 -13.64 3.04
CA ALA A 259 -2.26 -13.74 1.78
C ALA A 259 -1.64 -12.41 1.33
N LEU A 260 -0.50 -12.47 0.63
CA LEU A 260 0.29 -11.30 0.25
C LEU A 260 0.46 -11.24 -1.28
N PRO A 261 0.23 -10.08 -1.93
CA PRO A 261 0.60 -9.94 -3.32
C PRO A 261 2.12 -10.08 -3.51
N MET A 262 2.91 -9.26 -2.79
CA MET A 262 4.37 -9.26 -2.92
C MET A 262 5.04 -9.23 -1.54
N ASN A 263 5.87 -10.24 -1.27
CA ASN A 263 6.54 -10.43 0.01
C ASN A 263 8.03 -10.69 -0.15
N PHE A 264 8.83 -9.62 -0.10
CA PHE A 264 10.28 -9.69 -0.13
C PHE A 264 10.83 -9.56 1.28
N THR A 265 11.47 -10.62 1.75
CA THR A 265 12.19 -10.64 3.03
C THR A 265 13.61 -11.08 2.78
N HIS A 266 14.58 -10.38 3.38
CA HIS A 266 16.01 -10.64 3.21
C HIS A 266 16.54 -10.30 1.80
N ILE A 267 15.92 -9.34 1.11
CA ILE A 267 16.39 -8.88 -0.20
C ILE A 267 17.57 -7.91 -0.07
N GLU A 268 18.55 -8.02 -0.97
CA GLU A 268 19.68 -7.08 -1.03
C GLU A 268 19.36 -5.84 -1.87
N GLN A 269 18.88 -6.01 -3.10
CA GLN A 269 18.49 -4.94 -4.04
C GLN A 269 17.15 -5.29 -4.69
N LEU A 270 16.30 -4.30 -4.96
CA LEU A 270 14.95 -4.55 -5.47
C LEU A 270 14.42 -3.38 -6.28
N GLU A 271 13.90 -3.67 -7.46
CA GLU A 271 13.13 -2.73 -8.28
C GLU A 271 11.73 -3.31 -8.52
N VAL A 272 10.69 -2.63 -8.05
CA VAL A 272 9.29 -3.01 -8.29
C VAL A 272 8.62 -1.87 -9.02
N HIS A 273 8.26 -2.09 -10.28
CA HIS A 273 7.69 -1.02 -11.09
C HIS A 273 6.65 -1.44 -12.12
N HIS A 274 5.73 -0.53 -12.44
CA HIS A 274 4.73 -0.76 -13.50
C HIS A 274 3.90 -2.04 -13.27
N ASN A 275 3.46 -2.28 -12.04
CA ASN A 275 2.61 -3.40 -11.66
C ASN A 275 1.20 -2.94 -11.28
N ASP A 276 0.22 -3.85 -11.39
CA ASP A 276 -1.13 -3.70 -10.85
C ASP A 276 -1.32 -4.65 -9.65
N ILE A 277 -0.97 -4.15 -8.46
CA ILE A 277 -0.91 -4.91 -7.22
C ILE A 277 -2.27 -4.82 -6.52
N TYR A 278 -3.05 -5.89 -6.60
CA TYR A 278 -4.40 -5.98 -6.06
C TYR A 278 -4.55 -7.10 -5.02
N SER A 279 -5.36 -6.86 -3.99
CA SER A 279 -5.66 -7.82 -2.92
C SER A 279 -7.09 -7.71 -2.39
N ARG A 280 -7.85 -8.80 -2.42
CA ARG A 280 -9.19 -8.90 -1.80
C ARG A 280 -9.16 -9.37 -0.35
N VAL A 281 -8.00 -9.59 0.24
CA VAL A 281 -7.87 -10.10 1.61
C VAL A 281 -8.57 -9.17 2.60
N THR A 282 -9.39 -9.74 3.48
CA THR A 282 -10.16 -9.05 4.53
C THR A 282 -9.95 -9.65 5.92
N GLU A 283 -9.13 -10.69 6.02
CA GLU A 283 -8.91 -11.44 7.26
C GLU A 283 -7.43 -11.62 7.54
N LEU A 284 -7.03 -11.30 8.77
CA LEU A 284 -5.65 -11.42 9.25
C LEU A 284 -5.58 -12.22 10.54
N GLU A 285 -4.48 -12.95 10.75
CA GLU A 285 -4.17 -13.60 12.02
C GLU A 285 -3.63 -12.60 13.06
N CYS A 286 -2.70 -11.75 12.64
CA CYS A 286 -1.98 -10.83 13.53
C CYS A 286 -1.60 -9.55 12.81
N ARG A 287 -1.88 -8.39 13.41
CA ARG A 287 -1.48 -7.07 12.87
C ARG A 287 -0.07 -6.61 13.28
N HIS A 288 0.61 -7.30 14.19
CA HIS A 288 1.92 -6.88 14.69
C HIS A 288 3.06 -7.44 13.83
N TYR A 289 3.23 -8.76 13.91
CA TYR A 289 4.13 -9.54 13.08
C TYR A 289 3.53 -10.95 12.99
N PRO A 290 3.47 -11.55 11.79
CA PRO A 290 4.06 -11.06 10.53
C PRO A 290 3.27 -9.94 9.84
N GLY A 291 2.01 -9.66 10.19
CA GLY A 291 1.22 -8.59 9.57
C GLY A 291 0.87 -8.87 8.10
N ASN A 292 0.33 -7.88 7.40
CA ASN A 292 -0.06 -8.00 5.98
C ASN A 292 0.17 -6.70 5.22
N ALA A 293 0.58 -6.76 3.96
CA ALA A 293 0.81 -5.59 3.12
C ALA A 293 0.53 -5.95 1.65
N LEU A 294 0.21 -4.95 0.83
CA LEU A 294 0.22 -5.14 -0.63
C LEU A 294 1.64 -5.42 -1.13
N LEU A 295 2.60 -4.61 -0.68
CA LEU A 295 4.02 -4.78 -0.96
C LEU A 295 4.83 -4.70 0.32
N ARG A 296 5.50 -5.80 0.67
CA ARG A 296 6.44 -5.86 1.80
C ARG A 296 7.86 -6.03 1.29
N VAL A 297 8.76 -5.20 1.83
CA VAL A 297 10.21 -5.24 1.59
C VAL A 297 10.93 -5.14 2.94
N TYR A 298 11.49 -6.25 3.40
CA TYR A 298 12.42 -6.27 4.53
C TYR A 298 13.82 -6.50 4.00
N THR A 299 14.65 -5.45 4.02
CA THR A 299 15.97 -5.44 3.39
C THR A 299 17.09 -5.34 4.42
N TYR A 300 18.20 -6.03 4.16
CA TYR A 300 19.47 -5.83 4.84
C TYR A 300 20.49 -5.10 3.95
N GLY A 301 20.27 -5.10 2.64
CA GLY A 301 21.04 -4.39 1.62
C GLY A 301 20.53 -2.97 1.38
N GLY A 302 20.76 -2.42 0.19
CA GLY A 302 20.36 -1.07 -0.22
C GLY A 302 19.81 -1.09 -1.65
N ASP A 303 19.58 0.08 -2.25
CA ASP A 303 19.08 0.19 -3.62
C ASP A 303 17.71 -0.49 -3.79
N ILE A 304 16.77 -0.04 -2.95
CA ILE A 304 15.37 -0.45 -3.03
C ILE A 304 14.61 0.68 -3.72
N HIS A 305 14.00 0.37 -4.86
CA HIS A 305 13.21 1.32 -5.63
C HIS A 305 11.82 0.76 -5.91
N VAL A 306 10.79 1.44 -5.42
CA VAL A 306 9.39 1.07 -5.64
C VAL A 306 8.70 2.22 -6.34
N HIS A 307 8.41 2.08 -7.64
CA HIS A 307 7.87 3.19 -8.41
C HIS A 307 6.88 2.83 -9.52
N ASP A 308 6.04 3.77 -9.92
CA ASP A 308 5.10 3.59 -11.05
C ASP A 308 4.14 2.39 -10.89
N ASN A 309 3.80 1.99 -9.67
CA ASN A 309 2.87 0.89 -9.43
C ASN A 309 1.45 1.41 -9.12
N LEU A 310 0.45 0.64 -9.53
CA LEU A 310 -0.91 0.75 -9.01
C LEU A 310 -1.03 -0.22 -7.82
N LEU A 311 -1.43 0.30 -6.65
CA LEU A 311 -1.68 -0.50 -5.46
C LEU A 311 -3.13 -0.32 -5.04
N THR A 312 -3.89 -1.41 -4.93
CA THR A 312 -5.35 -1.35 -4.82
C THR A 312 -5.88 -2.34 -3.77
N GLU A 313 -6.85 -1.89 -2.96
CA GLU A 313 -7.47 -2.68 -1.88
C GLU A 313 -6.44 -3.15 -0.84
N GLY A 314 -6.46 -4.42 -0.39
CA GLY A 314 -5.66 -4.93 0.74
C GLY A 314 -6.14 -4.40 2.11
N CYS A 315 -5.99 -5.17 3.20
CA CYS A 315 -6.66 -4.86 4.46
C CYS A 315 -5.82 -4.12 5.52
N HIS A 316 -4.51 -3.92 5.31
CA HIS A 316 -3.65 -3.41 6.38
C HIS A 316 -2.58 -2.39 5.97
N TRP A 317 -1.51 -2.77 5.29
CA TRP A 317 -0.51 -1.82 4.79
C TRP A 317 -0.50 -1.76 3.26
N GLY A 318 -0.17 -0.59 2.70
CA GLY A 318 0.14 -0.46 1.27
C GLY A 318 1.56 -0.95 0.98
N VAL A 319 2.53 -0.05 1.08
CA VAL A 319 3.96 -0.31 0.92
C VAL A 319 4.66 -0.26 2.26
N VAL A 320 5.40 -1.32 2.61
CA VAL A 320 6.24 -1.38 3.80
C VAL A 320 7.66 -1.71 3.40
N VAL A 321 8.57 -0.75 3.61
CA VAL A 321 10.01 -0.95 3.50
C VAL A 321 10.64 -0.85 4.88
N LYS A 322 11.31 -1.92 5.31
CA LYS A 322 11.99 -1.99 6.60
C LYS A 322 13.46 -2.27 6.40
N ALA A 323 14.28 -1.29 6.76
CA ALA A 323 15.72 -1.44 6.91
C ALA A 323 16.04 -2.28 8.16
N LEU A 324 16.66 -3.44 7.98
CA LEU A 324 17.06 -4.35 9.05
C LEU A 324 18.57 -4.28 9.39
N SER A 325 19.32 -3.44 8.66
CA SER A 325 20.73 -3.15 8.90
C SER A 325 21.00 -1.65 8.87
N ARG A 326 22.05 -1.20 9.57
CA ARG A 326 22.55 0.20 9.51
C ARG A 326 23.28 0.52 8.21
N THR A 327 23.55 -0.47 7.37
CA THR A 327 24.22 -0.33 6.08
C THR A 327 23.25 -0.02 4.94
N VAL A 328 21.93 -0.15 5.17
CA VAL A 328 20.89 0.10 4.17
C VAL A 328 20.98 1.55 3.69
N ARG A 329 21.08 1.75 2.38
CA ARG A 329 21.12 3.06 1.70
C ARG A 329 20.24 3.01 0.46
N ASN A 330 19.95 4.18 -0.11
CA ASN A 330 19.26 4.31 -1.40
C ASN A 330 17.90 3.59 -1.42
N VAL A 331 17.04 3.93 -0.45
CA VAL A 331 15.65 3.50 -0.46
C VAL A 331 14.81 4.62 -1.04
N GLU A 332 14.08 4.35 -2.12
CA GLU A 332 13.23 5.31 -2.82
C GLU A 332 11.86 4.70 -3.11
N VAL A 333 10.81 5.45 -2.79
CA VAL A 333 9.41 5.07 -3.05
C VAL A 333 8.72 6.26 -3.71
N ASP A 334 8.41 6.16 -4.99
CA ASP A 334 7.94 7.30 -5.76
C ASP A 334 6.98 6.99 -6.91
N HIS A 335 6.19 7.98 -7.32
CA HIS A 335 5.28 7.84 -8.47
C HIS A 335 4.31 6.63 -8.40
N ASN A 336 3.99 6.12 -7.20
CA ASN A 336 2.99 5.06 -7.05
C ASN A 336 1.58 5.66 -6.90
N ASP A 337 0.57 5.02 -7.49
CA ASP A 337 -0.85 5.34 -7.31
C ASP A 337 -1.49 4.35 -6.34
N ILE A 338 -1.62 4.76 -5.07
CA ILE A 338 -2.02 3.92 -3.94
C ILE A 338 -3.47 4.21 -3.53
N ARG A 339 -4.32 3.21 -3.66
CA ARG A 339 -5.74 3.21 -3.25
C ARG A 339 -6.02 1.99 -2.38
N HIS A 340 -5.54 2.02 -1.15
CA HIS A 340 -5.55 0.89 -0.20
C HIS A 340 -6.74 0.96 0.79
N HIS A 341 -7.21 -0.20 1.28
CA HIS A 341 -8.34 -0.31 2.23
C HIS A 341 -7.89 -0.71 3.65
N GLN A 342 -7.53 0.24 4.50
CA GLN A 342 -7.11 -0.10 5.85
C GLN A 342 -8.27 -0.57 6.74
N GLN A 343 -8.40 -1.88 6.93
CA GLN A 343 -9.36 -2.49 7.86
C GLN A 343 -8.76 -2.71 9.26
N TYR A 344 -7.44 -2.83 9.39
CA TYR A 344 -6.77 -3.12 10.68
C TYR A 344 -5.92 -1.95 11.18
N VAL A 345 -5.94 -1.72 12.49
CA VAL A 345 -5.13 -0.66 13.13
C VAL A 345 -3.63 -0.88 12.91
N ASN A 346 -2.87 0.20 13.03
CA ASN A 346 -1.42 0.28 12.82
C ASN A 346 -0.95 0.23 11.36
N GLY A 347 -1.81 -0.16 10.42
CA GLY A 347 -1.56 -0.01 8.98
C GLY A 347 -1.43 1.44 8.51
N TYR A 348 -0.71 1.63 7.40
CA TYR A 348 -0.55 2.89 6.65
C TYR A 348 -0.34 2.58 5.17
N ALA A 349 -0.65 3.54 4.29
CA ALA A 349 -0.38 3.42 2.87
C ALA A 349 1.13 3.31 2.57
N ILE A 350 1.99 4.04 3.29
CA ILE A 350 3.46 3.92 3.15
C ILE A 350 4.16 3.90 4.53
N ALA A 351 5.12 3.00 4.69
CA ALA A 351 6.10 2.99 5.79
C ALA A 351 7.50 2.71 5.22
N PRO A 352 8.36 3.74 5.01
CA PRO A 352 9.51 3.64 4.10
C PRO A 352 10.86 3.28 4.75
N GLY A 353 10.96 3.28 6.08
CA GLY A 353 12.24 3.04 6.78
C GLY A 353 13.12 4.29 6.90
N SER A 354 14.32 4.12 7.50
CA SER A 354 15.28 5.22 7.75
C SER A 354 16.04 5.60 6.48
N GLY A 355 16.32 6.89 6.30
CA GLY A 355 17.08 7.43 5.17
C GLY A 355 16.38 7.35 3.82
N ALA A 356 15.11 6.96 3.80
CA ALA A 356 14.35 6.79 2.57
C ALA A 356 13.92 8.14 1.96
N LYS A 357 13.88 8.20 0.64
CA LYS A 357 13.23 9.26 -0.13
C LYS A 357 11.84 8.77 -0.54
N VAL A 358 10.82 9.56 -0.25
CA VAL A 358 9.44 9.22 -0.59
C VAL A 358 8.77 10.41 -1.23
N HIS A 359 8.49 10.32 -2.54
CA HIS A 359 8.02 11.49 -3.27
C HIS A 359 7.13 11.21 -4.46
N HIS A 360 6.32 12.19 -4.86
CA HIS A 360 5.46 12.06 -6.05
C HIS A 360 4.51 10.85 -6.01
N ASN A 361 4.23 10.30 -4.83
CA ASN A 361 3.22 9.26 -4.68
C ASN A 361 1.85 9.90 -4.53
N ARG A 362 0.85 9.22 -5.08
CA ARG A 362 -0.56 9.54 -4.92
C ARG A 362 -1.20 8.55 -3.96
N ILE A 363 -1.90 9.03 -2.95
CA ILE A 363 -2.54 8.21 -1.92
C ILE A 363 -3.99 8.64 -1.76
N THR A 364 -4.94 7.81 -2.21
CA THR A 364 -6.39 8.02 -2.05
C THR A 364 -7.07 6.89 -1.29
N SER A 365 -6.35 6.33 -0.34
CA SER A 365 -6.78 5.20 0.50
C SER A 365 -7.90 5.57 1.47
N THR A 366 -8.71 4.58 1.85
CA THR A 366 -9.53 4.63 3.06
C THR A 366 -8.66 4.16 4.22
N GLY A 367 -8.09 5.08 5.00
CA GLY A 367 -7.05 4.75 5.96
C GLY A 367 -5.93 5.78 6.04
N ARG A 368 -4.87 5.44 6.78
CA ARG A 368 -3.80 6.37 7.11
C ARG A 368 -2.81 6.52 5.96
N GLY A 369 -2.26 7.72 5.81
CA GLY A 369 -1.27 8.06 4.78
C GLY A 369 0.09 7.43 5.06
N VAL A 370 0.99 8.15 5.71
CA VAL A 370 2.39 7.74 5.89
C VAL A 370 2.83 7.66 7.35
N HIS A 371 3.67 6.67 7.64
CA HIS A 371 4.27 6.44 8.96
C HIS A 371 5.79 6.57 8.94
N LEU A 372 6.28 7.70 9.45
CA LEU A 372 7.70 8.06 9.49
C LEU A 372 8.29 7.71 10.87
N THR A 373 8.95 6.55 10.95
CA THR A 373 9.57 6.04 12.20
C THR A 373 11.10 6.02 12.14
N GLY A 374 11.67 6.27 10.96
CA GLY A 374 13.11 6.21 10.71
C GLY A 374 13.77 7.58 10.79
N GLU A 375 15.09 7.57 10.98
CA GLU A 375 15.92 8.77 10.95
C GLU A 375 16.17 9.21 9.50
N GLY A 376 16.23 10.52 9.25
CA GLY A 376 16.72 11.07 7.98
C GLY A 376 15.81 10.81 6.78
N THR A 377 14.54 10.45 7.02
CA THR A 377 13.57 10.25 5.93
C THR A 377 13.19 11.58 5.29
N GLU A 378 13.21 11.64 3.97
CA GLU A 378 12.72 12.77 3.19
C GLU A 378 11.36 12.41 2.55
N PHE A 379 10.32 13.17 2.87
CA PHE A 379 8.95 12.95 2.40
C PHE A 379 8.43 14.21 1.71
N TYR A 380 8.35 14.21 0.38
CA TYR A 380 8.09 15.44 -0.37
C TYR A 380 7.34 15.29 -1.68
N ASN A 381 6.65 16.35 -2.13
CA ASN A 381 5.87 16.35 -3.38
C ASN A 381 4.84 15.20 -3.50
N ASN A 382 4.35 14.64 -2.40
CA ASN A 382 3.29 13.62 -2.42
C ASN A 382 1.91 14.28 -2.42
N TYR A 383 0.95 13.59 -3.03
CA TYR A 383 -0.47 13.95 -3.00
C TYR A 383 -1.22 12.91 -2.16
N ILE A 384 -1.69 13.32 -0.98
CA ILE A 384 -2.45 12.48 -0.07
C ILE A 384 -3.85 13.07 0.05
N ASP A 385 -4.86 12.26 -0.23
CA ASP A 385 -6.27 12.62 -0.11
C ASP A 385 -7.07 11.42 0.40
N THR A 386 -7.04 11.22 1.71
CA THR A 386 -7.59 10.01 2.35
C THR A 386 -8.95 10.24 2.98
N GLN A 387 -9.67 9.14 3.20
CA GLN A 387 -10.94 9.11 3.90
C GLN A 387 -10.88 8.15 5.08
N GLY A 388 -11.69 8.40 6.12
CA GLY A 388 -11.65 7.58 7.33
C GLY A 388 -12.60 6.40 7.29
N HIS A 389 -12.09 5.31 7.88
CA HIS A 389 -12.73 4.02 7.98
C HIS A 389 -12.49 3.49 9.40
N GLN A 390 -13.50 2.86 9.99
CA GLN A 390 -13.33 2.21 11.29
C GLN A 390 -12.35 1.06 11.18
N VAL A 391 -11.55 0.85 12.21
CA VAL A 391 -10.47 -0.14 12.15
C VAL A 391 -10.65 -1.21 13.21
N LEU A 392 -10.21 -2.42 12.88
CA LEU A 392 -10.18 -3.59 13.73
C LEU A 392 -8.90 -3.60 14.58
N SER A 393 -9.06 -3.86 15.89
CA SER A 393 -7.98 -3.93 16.86
C SER A 393 -8.05 -5.19 17.71
N ASP A 394 -6.89 -5.75 18.02
CA ASP A 394 -6.68 -6.90 18.91
C ASP A 394 -6.25 -6.44 20.31
N TYR A 395 -6.87 -5.42 20.92
CA TYR A 395 -6.39 -4.89 22.21
C TYR A 395 -6.98 -5.63 23.42
N PRO A 396 -6.15 -6.15 24.36
CA PRO A 396 -4.68 -6.11 24.41
C PRO A 396 -4.03 -7.03 23.36
N ALA A 397 -2.87 -6.64 22.82
CA ALA A 397 -2.24 -7.23 21.63
C ALA A 397 -2.37 -8.78 21.53
N ARG A 398 -2.61 -9.27 20.30
CA ARG A 398 -2.84 -10.69 19.98
C ARG A 398 -4.11 -11.29 20.59
N THR A 399 -5.09 -10.46 20.96
CA THR A 399 -6.42 -10.96 21.36
C THR A 399 -7.36 -11.10 20.17
N ARG A 400 -8.16 -12.17 20.21
CA ARG A 400 -9.13 -12.53 19.17
C ARG A 400 -10.53 -12.72 19.76
N PRO A 401 -11.61 -12.49 18.98
CA PRO A 401 -11.61 -11.84 17.66
C PRO A 401 -11.24 -10.35 17.76
N PHE A 402 -10.87 -9.75 16.64
CA PHE A 402 -10.64 -8.31 16.58
C PHE A 402 -11.91 -7.53 16.91
N ARG A 403 -11.74 -6.33 17.49
CA ARG A 403 -12.83 -5.43 17.90
C ARG A 403 -12.76 -4.12 17.11
N HIS A 404 -13.92 -3.59 16.74
CA HIS A 404 -14.03 -2.26 16.15
C HIS A 404 -13.49 -1.18 17.10
N ARG A 405 -12.75 -0.23 16.54
CA ARG A 405 -12.23 0.95 17.24
C ARG A 405 -12.32 2.17 16.34
N LEU A 406 -12.70 3.28 16.94
CA LEU A 406 -12.52 4.61 16.35
C LEU A 406 -11.10 5.07 16.69
N ILE A 407 -10.22 5.13 15.69
CA ILE A 407 -8.85 5.64 15.88
C ILE A 407 -8.56 6.68 14.82
N GLU A 408 -7.96 7.79 15.22
CA GLU A 408 -7.61 8.93 14.37
C GLU A 408 -6.99 8.53 13.03
N LEU A 409 -7.35 9.31 12.02
CA LEU A 409 -6.84 9.16 10.66
C LEU A 409 -5.64 10.07 10.47
N HIS A 410 -4.48 9.45 10.32
CA HIS A 410 -3.22 10.15 10.19
C HIS A 410 -2.88 10.40 8.72
N GLY A 411 -2.53 11.65 8.39
CA GLY A 411 -2.00 12.00 7.06
C GLY A 411 -0.51 11.68 7.02
N VAL A 412 0.27 12.49 7.72
CA VAL A 412 1.69 12.26 8.00
C VAL A 412 1.86 12.07 9.51
N LYS A 413 2.46 10.95 9.93
CA LYS A 413 2.82 10.71 11.32
C LYS A 413 4.31 10.51 11.48
N LEU A 414 4.96 11.37 12.26
CA LEU A 414 6.27 11.10 12.83
C LEU A 414 6.09 10.37 14.17
N GLU A 415 6.67 9.19 14.35
CA GLU A 415 6.50 8.41 15.58
C GLU A 415 7.78 7.72 16.07
N GLY A 416 8.14 7.98 17.32
CA GLY A 416 9.25 7.32 18.00
C GLY A 416 10.44 8.23 18.29
N ARG A 417 11.45 7.70 18.97
CA ARG A 417 12.74 8.38 19.21
C ARG A 417 13.65 8.40 17.98
N LEU A 418 13.39 7.53 17.01
CA LEU A 418 14.20 7.43 15.79
C LEU A 418 13.72 8.38 14.68
N SER A 419 12.51 8.94 14.78
CA SER A 419 12.04 10.01 13.89
C SER A 419 12.79 11.31 14.20
N LYS A 420 13.98 11.43 13.64
CA LYS A 420 14.88 12.58 13.78
C LYS A 420 15.56 12.89 12.45
N ASN A 421 15.97 14.13 12.26
CA ASN A 421 16.58 14.65 11.03
C ASN A 421 15.70 14.44 9.78
N CYS A 422 14.39 14.24 9.96
CA CYS A 422 13.47 14.05 8.84
C CYS A 422 13.11 15.39 8.19
N LYS A 423 12.85 15.36 6.88
CA LYS A 423 12.37 16.53 6.11
C LYS A 423 11.05 16.21 5.44
N ILE A 424 10.03 17.03 5.70
CA ILE A 424 8.68 16.86 5.19
C ILE A 424 8.28 18.15 4.48
N TYR A 425 8.20 18.15 3.15
CA TYR A 425 7.98 19.39 2.40
C TYR A 425 7.22 19.27 1.09
N ASN A 426 6.55 20.36 0.68
CA ASN A 426 5.83 20.46 -0.58
C ASN A 426 4.77 19.36 -0.81
N ASN A 427 4.25 18.75 0.26
CA ASN A 427 3.19 17.76 0.13
C ASN A 427 1.82 18.43 0.14
N PHE A 428 0.87 17.84 -0.57
CA PHE A 428 -0.56 18.09 -0.36
C PHE A 428 -1.13 16.94 0.47
N VAL A 429 -1.76 17.26 1.60
CA VAL A 429 -2.32 16.28 2.53
C VAL A 429 -3.71 16.72 2.93
N ARG A 430 -4.72 16.11 2.32
CA ARG A 430 -6.11 16.25 2.72
C ARG A 430 -6.60 14.95 3.35
N ILE A 431 -7.38 15.12 4.39
CA ILE A 431 -8.14 14.05 5.01
C ILE A 431 -9.57 14.51 5.13
N THR A 432 -10.48 13.78 4.50
CA THR A 432 -11.91 14.08 4.51
C THR A 432 -12.68 12.96 5.19
N GLN A 433 -13.34 13.28 6.29
CA GLN A 433 -14.26 12.39 6.98
C GLN A 433 -15.70 12.82 6.69
N HIS A 434 -16.41 12.03 5.89
CA HIS A 434 -17.83 12.25 5.64
C HIS A 434 -18.70 11.62 6.71
N GLN A 435 -19.96 12.11 6.81
CA GLN A 435 -21.03 11.39 7.50
C GLN A 435 -21.13 9.99 6.89
N PRO A 436 -21.33 8.95 7.72
CA PRO A 436 -21.39 7.61 7.18
C PRO A 436 -22.60 7.45 6.26
N VAL A 437 -22.36 6.95 5.05
CA VAL A 437 -23.42 6.43 4.19
C VAL A 437 -23.62 4.98 4.59
N ASP A 438 -24.75 4.67 5.23
CA ASP A 438 -25.19 3.30 5.39
C ASP A 438 -25.52 2.75 4.01
N SER A 439 -24.69 1.82 3.51
CA SER A 439 -24.94 1.20 2.20
C SER A 439 -26.19 0.32 2.19
N ASP A 440 -26.77 0.01 3.36
CA ASP A 440 -27.90 -0.91 3.50
C ASP A 440 -27.62 -2.26 2.82
N GLY A 441 -26.35 -2.69 2.85
CA GLY A 441 -25.87 -3.92 2.21
C GLY A 441 -25.73 -3.85 0.67
N LYS A 442 -25.87 -2.67 0.06
CA LYS A 442 -25.77 -2.49 -1.39
C LYS A 442 -24.32 -2.30 -1.83
N GLY A 443 -23.98 -2.81 -3.02
CA GLY A 443 -22.64 -2.74 -3.61
C GLY A 443 -21.95 -4.10 -3.76
N ASP A 444 -20.86 -4.11 -4.52
CA ASP A 444 -20.03 -5.28 -4.79
C ASP A 444 -18.94 -5.42 -3.71
N PRO A 445 -18.71 -6.62 -3.14
CA PRO A 445 -17.57 -6.87 -2.24
C PRO A 445 -16.19 -6.52 -2.81
N ALA A 446 -16.03 -6.53 -4.14
CA ALA A 446 -14.83 -6.06 -4.80
C ALA A 446 -14.60 -4.55 -4.63
N ASP A 447 -15.64 -3.78 -4.31
CA ASP A 447 -15.62 -2.33 -4.11
C ASP A 447 -15.83 -1.95 -2.63
N LYS A 448 -15.40 -2.81 -1.70
CA LYS A 448 -15.60 -2.62 -0.26
C LYS A 448 -15.06 -1.30 0.28
N MET A 449 -14.05 -0.72 -0.36
CA MET A 449 -13.58 0.64 -0.08
C MET A 449 -14.65 1.71 -0.22
N GLU A 450 -15.62 1.54 -1.11
CA GLU A 450 -16.64 2.55 -1.41
C GLU A 450 -17.96 2.26 -0.66
N ASN A 451 -18.28 0.98 -0.45
CA ASN A 451 -19.60 0.56 0.03
C ASN A 451 -19.60 -0.21 1.37
N GLY A 452 -18.43 -0.62 1.88
CA GLY A 452 -18.29 -1.34 3.15
C GLY A 452 -18.89 -2.76 3.15
N VAL A 453 -19.26 -3.33 2.01
CA VAL A 453 -19.76 -4.70 1.87
C VAL A 453 -18.57 -5.66 1.80
N TYR A 454 -18.54 -6.65 2.70
CA TYR A 454 -17.45 -7.62 2.81
C TYR A 454 -17.84 -9.00 2.29
N ILE A 455 -19.09 -9.41 2.51
CA ILE A 455 -19.60 -10.71 2.07
C ILE A 455 -20.95 -10.49 1.39
N ARG A 456 -21.15 -11.24 0.31
CA ARG A 456 -22.45 -11.51 -0.30
C ARG A 456 -22.53 -13.02 -0.54
N SER A 457 -23.57 -13.65 -0.01
CA SER A 457 -23.74 -15.11 -0.08
C SER A 457 -25.22 -15.48 0.07
N ASP A 458 -25.53 -16.76 -0.09
CA ASP A 458 -26.87 -17.31 0.10
C ASP A 458 -26.94 -18.04 1.43
N ALA A 459 -27.94 -17.69 2.25
CA ALA A 459 -28.20 -18.45 3.46
C ALA A 459 -28.68 -19.87 3.10
N THR A 460 -28.27 -20.84 3.89
CA THR A 460 -28.86 -22.20 3.89
C THR A 460 -30.17 -22.23 4.67
N ALA A 461 -30.27 -21.47 5.77
CA ALA A 461 -31.48 -21.34 6.58
C ALA A 461 -31.52 -19.99 7.30
N ILE A 462 -32.73 -19.45 7.50
CA ILE A 462 -32.98 -18.24 8.28
C ILE A 462 -34.09 -18.54 9.28
N GLU A 463 -33.72 -18.62 10.55
CA GLU A 463 -34.61 -18.96 11.66
C GLU A 463 -34.71 -17.77 12.62
N GLU A 464 -35.67 -17.83 13.55
CA GLU A 464 -35.73 -16.84 14.62
C GLU A 464 -34.40 -16.83 15.40
N GLY A 465 -33.76 -15.66 15.46
CA GLY A 465 -32.50 -15.46 16.18
C GLY A 465 -31.20 -15.81 15.43
N LYS A 466 -31.24 -16.40 14.23
CA LYS A 466 -30.02 -16.81 13.50
C LYS A 466 -30.15 -16.94 11.97
N LEU A 467 -29.01 -16.77 11.29
CA LEU A 467 -28.82 -17.05 9.86
C LEU A 467 -27.68 -18.06 9.70
N VAL A 468 -27.91 -19.13 8.94
CA VAL A 468 -26.93 -20.21 8.69
C VAL A 468 -26.50 -20.22 7.24
N ASP A 469 -25.19 -20.29 6.96
CA ASP A 469 -24.60 -20.50 5.63
C ASP A 469 -23.50 -21.57 5.71
N THR A 470 -23.84 -22.80 5.31
CA THR A 470 -22.95 -23.96 5.43
C THR A 470 -21.73 -23.94 4.51
N LYS A 471 -21.66 -22.99 3.57
CA LYS A 471 -20.50 -22.79 2.69
C LYS A 471 -19.38 -22.01 3.38
N GLN A 472 -19.65 -21.40 4.53
CA GLN A 472 -18.73 -20.53 5.25
C GLN A 472 -17.96 -21.28 6.34
N ASN A 473 -16.80 -20.74 6.70
CA ASN A 473 -15.95 -21.24 7.78
C ASN A 473 -15.26 -20.09 8.50
N TRP A 474 -16.04 -19.22 9.12
CA TRP A 474 -15.54 -18.03 9.80
C TRP A 474 -14.89 -18.34 11.16
N GLU A 475 -14.02 -17.44 11.61
CA GLU A 475 -13.64 -17.42 13.02
C GLU A 475 -14.85 -17.03 13.90
N LYS A 476 -15.01 -17.73 15.02
CA LYS A 476 -15.99 -17.40 16.06
C LYS A 476 -15.88 -15.92 16.47
N GLY A 477 -16.98 -15.18 16.28
CA GLY A 477 -17.08 -13.76 16.64
C GLY A 477 -16.43 -12.77 15.66
N ARG A 478 -15.90 -13.22 14.51
CA ARG A 478 -15.33 -12.38 13.44
C ARG A 478 -16.25 -11.25 12.98
N TRP A 479 -17.54 -11.52 12.92
CA TRP A 479 -18.56 -10.61 12.37
C TRP A 479 -19.36 -9.89 13.45
N ARG A 480 -19.02 -10.08 14.74
CA ARG A 480 -19.68 -9.38 15.82
C ARG A 480 -19.59 -7.86 15.61
N PHE A 481 -20.73 -7.17 15.73
CA PHE A 481 -20.93 -5.74 15.49
C PHE A 481 -20.99 -5.28 14.03
N TYR A 482 -20.80 -6.17 13.05
CA TYR A 482 -21.19 -5.90 11.67
C TYR A 482 -22.71 -5.97 11.52
N TYR A 483 -23.19 -5.59 10.34
CA TYR A 483 -24.61 -5.61 9.98
C TYR A 483 -24.85 -6.63 8.88
N VAL A 484 -26.04 -7.24 8.91
CA VAL A 484 -26.53 -8.15 7.88
C VAL A 484 -27.78 -7.57 7.25
N LYS A 485 -27.75 -7.39 5.93
CA LYS A 485 -28.98 -7.21 5.15
C LYS A 485 -29.35 -8.56 4.55
N TYR A 486 -30.45 -9.15 5.02
CA TYR A 486 -30.97 -10.46 4.59
C TYR A 486 -32.40 -10.39 4.02
N ASP A 487 -33.02 -9.22 4.10
CA ASP A 487 -34.32 -8.94 3.51
C ASP A 487 -34.34 -7.48 3.03
N PRO A 488 -34.66 -7.22 1.74
CA PRO A 488 -34.68 -5.87 1.19
C PRO A 488 -35.69 -4.94 1.89
N ASN A 489 -36.77 -5.51 2.45
CA ASN A 489 -37.87 -4.75 3.04
C ASN A 489 -37.73 -4.53 4.55
N LYS A 490 -36.68 -5.08 5.17
CA LYS A 490 -36.43 -4.97 6.61
C LYS A 490 -35.18 -4.16 6.92
N PRO A 491 -35.08 -3.55 8.12
CA PRO A 491 -33.83 -2.98 8.57
C PRO A 491 -32.75 -4.06 8.69
N PRO A 492 -31.47 -3.69 8.53
CA PRO A 492 -30.36 -4.60 8.70
C PRO A 492 -30.23 -5.06 10.16
N VAL A 493 -29.90 -6.34 10.37
CA VAL A 493 -29.70 -6.94 11.70
C VAL A 493 -28.26 -6.71 12.15
N LYS A 494 -28.06 -6.24 13.37
CA LYS A 494 -26.73 -6.14 13.98
C LYS A 494 -26.32 -7.51 14.52
N ILE A 495 -25.15 -7.98 14.12
CA ILE A 495 -24.63 -9.29 14.52
C ILE A 495 -24.17 -9.23 15.99
N THR A 496 -24.76 -10.06 16.84
CA THR A 496 -24.43 -10.17 18.27
C THR A 496 -23.30 -11.18 18.52
N GLY A 497 -23.13 -12.14 17.62
CA GLY A 497 -22.02 -13.09 17.56
C GLY A 497 -22.11 -13.98 16.31
N ASN A 498 -21.10 -14.80 16.09
CA ASN A 498 -21.12 -15.84 15.06
C ASN A 498 -20.25 -17.03 15.47
N ASP A 499 -20.50 -18.20 14.90
CA ASP A 499 -19.57 -19.34 14.86
C ASP A 499 -19.04 -19.53 13.42
N SER A 500 -18.65 -20.75 13.04
CA SER A 500 -18.06 -21.03 11.73
C SER A 500 -19.02 -20.81 10.55
N ASN A 501 -20.32 -20.95 10.76
CA ASN A 501 -21.30 -20.87 9.67
C ASN A 501 -22.64 -20.25 10.07
N THR A 502 -22.79 -19.81 11.32
CA THR A 502 -24.02 -19.22 11.84
C THR A 502 -23.76 -17.81 12.36
N LEU A 503 -24.59 -16.86 11.93
CA LEU A 503 -24.68 -15.51 12.47
C LEU A 503 -25.84 -15.43 13.46
N TYR A 504 -25.61 -14.84 14.63
CA TYR A 504 -26.61 -14.63 15.68
C TYR A 504 -27.02 -13.15 15.74
N GLY A 505 -28.30 -12.90 15.94
CA GLY A 505 -28.89 -11.55 15.98
C GLY A 505 -30.42 -11.63 15.95
N ASP A 506 -31.10 -10.48 15.92
CA ASP A 506 -32.56 -10.42 15.92
C ASP A 506 -33.14 -10.74 14.52
N PHE A 507 -32.81 -11.91 13.98
CA PHE A 507 -33.35 -12.41 12.72
C PHE A 507 -34.78 -12.91 12.92
N GLU A 508 -35.66 -12.59 11.97
CA GLU A 508 -36.97 -13.21 11.86
C GLU A 508 -36.93 -14.38 10.88
N ALA A 509 -37.60 -15.48 11.23
CA ALA A 509 -37.68 -16.68 10.39
C ALA A 509 -38.29 -16.37 9.01
N LYS A 510 -37.67 -16.90 7.95
CA LYS A 510 -38.15 -16.83 6.57
C LYS A 510 -37.46 -17.88 5.69
N ASP A 511 -37.90 -17.98 4.45
CA ASP A 511 -37.22 -18.80 3.45
C ASP A 511 -35.78 -18.31 3.21
N ALA A 512 -34.90 -19.28 2.95
CA ALA A 512 -33.50 -19.03 2.66
C ALA A 512 -33.34 -18.07 1.47
N SER A 513 -32.42 -17.11 1.59
CA SER A 513 -32.24 -16.03 0.60
C SER A 513 -30.82 -15.45 0.67
N GLU A 514 -30.47 -14.62 -0.33
CA GLU A 514 -29.22 -13.86 -0.34
C GLU A 514 -29.12 -12.96 0.90
N TYR A 515 -27.93 -12.85 1.47
CA TYR A 515 -27.59 -11.89 2.50
C TYR A 515 -26.26 -11.22 2.21
N THR A 516 -26.06 -10.04 2.81
CA THR A 516 -24.79 -9.33 2.78
C THR A 516 -24.32 -9.00 4.17
N ILE A 517 -23.02 -9.19 4.43
CA ILE A 517 -22.35 -8.68 5.65
C ILE A 517 -21.59 -7.42 5.28
N TYR A 518 -21.89 -6.34 6.00
CA TYR A 518 -21.29 -5.05 5.73
C TYR A 518 -21.03 -4.25 7.01
N MET A 519 -20.17 -3.23 6.91
CA MET A 519 -19.82 -2.34 8.01
C MET A 519 -20.45 -0.96 7.79
N LYS A 520 -21.16 -0.46 8.80
CA LYS A 520 -21.54 0.95 8.85
C LYS A 520 -20.31 1.77 9.25
N TRP A 521 -19.93 2.71 8.41
CA TRP A 521 -18.82 3.59 8.72
C TRP A 521 -19.21 4.53 9.87
N SER A 522 -18.22 5.14 10.51
CA SER A 522 -18.44 6.14 11.55
C SER A 522 -17.30 7.13 11.54
N TYR A 523 -17.45 8.19 12.31
CA TYR A 523 -16.49 9.26 12.37
C TYR A 523 -15.17 8.80 12.96
N VAL A 524 -14.11 9.13 12.23
CA VAL A 524 -12.74 9.08 12.70
C VAL A 524 -12.19 10.49 12.60
N ALA A 525 -11.57 10.98 13.67
CA ALA A 525 -11.00 12.31 13.65
C ALA A 525 -9.86 12.41 12.62
N PRO A 526 -9.93 13.32 11.63
CA PRO A 526 -8.82 13.58 10.72
C PRO A 526 -7.73 14.40 11.42
N THR A 527 -6.50 13.89 11.35
CA THR A 527 -5.29 14.55 11.84
C THR A 527 -4.23 14.55 10.73
N PRO A 528 -4.19 15.56 9.85
CA PRO A 528 -3.27 15.61 8.72
C PRO A 528 -1.80 15.57 9.11
N LEU A 529 -1.41 16.26 10.19
CA LEU A 529 -0.06 16.20 10.76
C LEU A 529 -0.11 15.67 12.19
N ASN A 530 0.65 14.60 12.46
CA ASN A 530 0.79 14.01 13.79
C ASN A 530 2.26 14.05 14.22
N LEU A 531 2.53 14.70 15.34
CA LEU A 531 3.84 14.78 15.96
C LEU A 531 3.88 13.87 17.18
N ALA A 532 4.54 12.72 17.02
CA ALA A 532 4.83 11.76 18.08
C ALA A 532 6.35 11.44 18.11
N CYS A 533 7.18 12.44 17.81
CA CYS A 533 8.63 12.33 17.91
C CYS A 533 9.05 12.51 19.37
N TYR A 534 9.70 11.49 19.94
CA TYR A 534 9.96 11.43 21.38
C TYR A 534 11.37 11.93 21.78
N ASP A 535 12.15 12.39 20.80
CA ASP A 535 13.46 13.00 21.03
C ASP A 535 13.34 14.53 21.07
N PRO A 536 13.65 15.19 22.20
CA PRO A 536 13.69 16.65 22.29
C PRO A 536 14.65 17.29 21.30
N ASN A 537 15.68 16.56 20.87
CA ASN A 537 16.71 17.01 19.94
C ASN A 537 16.52 16.41 18.54
N GLY A 538 15.28 16.08 18.18
CA GLY A 538 14.95 15.37 16.94
C GLY A 538 15.29 16.12 15.65
N MET A 539 15.36 17.46 15.63
CA MET A 539 15.73 18.27 14.47
C MET A 539 14.90 17.94 13.20
N ASN A 540 13.62 17.64 13.37
CA ASN A 540 12.72 17.37 12.24
C ASN A 540 12.24 18.68 11.61
N GLU A 541 12.20 18.74 10.28
CA GLU A 541 11.78 19.91 9.50
C GLU A 541 10.48 19.62 8.74
N ILE A 542 9.46 20.45 8.94
CA ILE A 542 8.15 20.33 8.27
C ILE A 542 7.82 21.69 7.65
N TYR A 543 7.86 21.80 6.33
CA TYR A 543 7.69 23.10 5.67
C TYR A 543 7.08 23.10 4.28
N ASN A 544 6.45 24.20 3.89
CA ASN A 544 5.82 24.37 2.56
C ASN A 544 4.78 23.30 2.19
N ASN A 545 4.18 22.63 3.17
CA ASN A 545 3.12 21.66 2.94
C ASN A 545 1.74 22.32 3.00
N THR A 546 0.76 21.62 2.46
CA THR A 546 -0.66 21.91 2.65
C THR A 546 -1.31 20.78 3.40
N PHE A 547 -1.87 21.07 4.57
CA PHE A 547 -2.51 20.11 5.44
C PHE A 547 -3.97 20.51 5.65
N THR A 548 -4.91 19.62 5.35
CA THR A 548 -6.34 19.90 5.40
C THR A 548 -7.05 18.75 6.13
N GLY A 549 -7.64 19.03 7.28
CA GLY A 549 -8.43 18.06 8.05
C GLY A 549 -9.89 18.49 8.07
N ILE A 550 -10.76 17.73 7.40
CA ILE A 550 -12.18 18.05 7.25
C ILE A 550 -13.01 16.91 7.80
N THR A 551 -14.02 17.23 8.59
CA THR A 551 -15.01 16.26 9.02
C THR A 551 -16.41 16.87 8.98
N THR A 552 -17.44 16.11 8.64
CA THR A 552 -18.84 16.56 8.72
C THR A 552 -19.53 15.81 9.85
N TYR A 553 -20.01 16.44 10.91
CA TYR A 553 -20.65 15.72 12.03
C TYR A 553 -21.83 16.51 12.61
N ASP A 554 -22.75 15.82 13.28
CA ASP A 554 -23.92 16.46 13.93
C ASP A 554 -23.58 17.06 15.29
N LYS A 555 -22.66 16.43 16.03
CA LYS A 555 -22.18 16.87 17.34
C LYS A 555 -20.67 16.68 17.43
N THR A 556 -19.99 17.64 18.05
CA THR A 556 -18.56 17.51 18.32
C THR A 556 -18.31 16.64 19.55
N ARG A 557 -17.43 15.63 19.46
CA ARG A 557 -16.96 14.82 20.60
C ARG A 557 -15.44 14.70 20.61
N HIS A 558 -14.73 15.51 21.40
CA HIS A 558 -13.26 15.42 21.49
C HIS A 558 -12.77 14.25 22.36
N GLY A 559 -12.58 13.11 21.71
CA GLY A 559 -11.93 11.92 22.27
C GLY A 559 -10.42 12.06 22.55
N GLY A 560 -9.87 11.07 23.26
CA GLY A 560 -8.43 10.91 23.51
C GLY A 560 -7.76 10.02 22.46
N TYR A 561 -6.42 9.92 22.50
CA TYR A 561 -5.69 9.02 21.58
C TYR A 561 -6.12 7.56 21.80
N GLY A 562 -6.67 6.92 20.77
CA GLY A 562 -7.22 5.54 20.84
C GLY A 562 -8.64 5.42 21.42
N ASP A 563 -9.25 6.54 21.83
CA ASP A 563 -10.68 6.74 22.10
C ASP A 563 -11.12 8.01 21.36
N SER A 564 -10.87 8.03 20.05
CA SER A 564 -11.05 9.21 19.19
C SER A 564 -12.53 9.56 19.00
N GLY A 565 -12.84 10.74 18.45
CA GLY A 565 -14.24 11.16 18.29
C GLY A 565 -14.50 12.01 17.06
N GLU A 566 -15.53 12.84 17.15
CA GLU A 566 -16.16 13.55 16.03
C GLU A 566 -15.60 14.98 15.95
N TRP A 567 -14.38 15.14 15.43
CA TRP A 567 -13.65 16.42 15.36
C TRP A 567 -12.50 16.34 14.36
N ALA A 568 -11.97 17.48 13.90
CA ALA A 568 -10.75 17.56 13.10
C ALA A 568 -9.69 18.42 13.80
N THR A 569 -8.40 18.12 13.62
CA THR A 569 -7.32 19.05 13.99
C THR A 569 -6.28 19.11 12.89
N ALA A 570 -5.71 20.29 12.66
CA ALA A 570 -4.60 20.43 11.71
C ALA A 570 -3.32 19.73 12.21
N ILE A 571 -2.95 19.95 13.48
CA ILE A 571 -1.80 19.30 14.13
C ILE A 571 -2.25 18.58 15.40
N MET A 572 -1.84 17.31 15.53
CA MET A 572 -2.04 16.49 16.73
C MET A 572 -0.70 16.17 17.38
N PHE A 573 -0.54 16.56 18.66
CA PHE A 573 0.65 16.25 19.45
C PHE A 573 0.41 15.03 20.34
N ILE A 574 1.27 14.02 20.22
CA ILE A 574 1.13 12.73 20.87
C ILE A 574 2.38 12.46 21.72
N LYS A 575 2.23 12.44 23.06
CA LYS A 575 3.32 12.25 24.04
C LYS A 575 4.53 13.18 23.86
N MET A 576 4.29 14.41 23.45
CA MET A 576 5.32 15.44 23.32
C MET A 576 5.69 16.05 24.69
N MET A 577 6.14 15.22 25.64
CA MET A 577 6.34 15.58 27.06
C MET A 577 7.71 15.15 27.59
N ASN A 578 8.72 15.03 26.72
CA ASN A 578 10.05 14.50 27.09
C ASN A 578 11.06 15.59 27.51
N GLY A 579 10.59 16.79 27.84
CA GLY A 579 11.42 17.93 28.25
C GLY A 579 11.94 18.77 27.08
N PRO A 580 12.50 19.95 27.38
CA PRO A 580 13.03 20.87 26.37
C PRO A 580 14.27 20.30 25.68
N ALA A 581 14.55 20.81 24.48
CA ALA A 581 15.76 20.53 23.74
C ALA A 581 16.98 21.23 24.34
N GLU A 582 18.17 20.76 23.97
CA GLU A 582 19.42 21.49 24.23
C GLU A 582 19.43 22.83 23.48
N LYS A 583 20.26 23.78 23.95
CA LYS A 583 20.40 25.10 23.33
C LYS A 583 20.69 24.98 21.84
N GLY A 584 19.85 25.61 21.01
CA GLY A 584 19.98 25.61 19.54
C GLY A 584 19.37 24.39 18.84
N LYS A 585 18.76 23.46 19.59
CA LYS A 585 18.06 22.29 19.06
C LYS A 585 16.55 22.41 19.27
N TYR A 586 15.81 21.52 18.61
CA TYR A 586 14.37 21.36 18.72
C TYR A 586 13.98 19.93 18.35
N SER A 587 12.78 19.52 18.73
CA SER A 587 12.22 18.22 18.37
C SER A 587 11.66 18.25 16.94
N ALA A 588 10.88 19.30 16.66
CA ALA A 588 10.32 19.57 15.35
C ALA A 588 10.23 21.08 15.11
N TYR A 589 10.51 21.49 13.87
CA TYR A 589 10.30 22.83 13.38
C TYR A 589 9.27 22.80 12.25
N VAL A 590 8.12 23.43 12.50
CA VAL A 590 6.98 23.50 11.59
C VAL A 590 6.86 24.93 11.10
N HIS A 591 7.15 25.19 9.83
CA HIS A 591 7.18 26.55 9.28
C HIS A 591 6.77 26.66 7.81
N GLY A 592 6.22 27.80 7.41
CA GLY A 592 5.82 28.03 6.00
C GLY A 592 4.72 27.09 5.49
N ASN A 593 4.01 26.38 6.37
CA ASN A 593 2.93 25.48 5.97
C ASN A 593 1.59 26.21 5.92
N ARG A 594 0.66 25.64 5.15
CA ARG A 594 -0.75 26.03 5.12
C ARG A 594 -1.59 24.94 5.78
N PHE A 595 -2.30 25.29 6.84
CA PHE A 595 -3.17 24.41 7.58
C PHE A 595 -4.61 24.84 7.42
N TYR A 596 -5.47 23.88 7.13
CA TYR A 596 -6.91 24.04 7.04
C TYR A 596 -7.57 23.03 7.96
N SER A 597 -8.51 23.50 8.78
CA SER A 597 -9.39 22.62 9.54
C SER A 597 -10.74 23.26 9.72
N ASN A 598 -11.77 22.47 9.94
CA ASN A 598 -13.09 22.97 10.29
C ASN A 598 -13.39 22.95 11.80
N ASP A 599 -12.43 22.51 12.64
CA ASP A 599 -12.60 22.52 14.10
C ASP A 599 -11.37 23.04 14.86
N LEU A 600 -10.28 22.26 14.96
CA LEU A 600 -9.08 22.62 15.72
C LEU A 600 -7.89 22.95 14.81
N PHE A 601 -7.05 23.88 15.23
CA PHE A 601 -5.71 24.04 14.65
C PHE A 601 -4.72 23.13 15.37
N LEU A 602 -4.66 23.21 16.70
CA LEU A 602 -3.71 22.47 17.51
C LEU A 602 -4.44 21.68 18.60
N ASN A 603 -4.08 20.41 18.78
CA ASN A 603 -4.67 19.57 19.81
C ASN A 603 -3.66 18.60 20.42
N THR A 604 -3.90 18.26 21.68
CA THR A 604 -3.28 17.09 22.30
C THR A 604 -4.26 16.37 23.23
N SER A 605 -4.06 15.06 23.35
CA SER A 605 -4.75 14.21 24.33
C SER A 605 -3.99 14.07 25.64
N TYR A 606 -2.82 14.70 25.76
CA TYR A 606 -1.95 14.69 26.93
C TYR A 606 -2.12 15.97 27.76
N PRO A 607 -1.63 16.02 29.01
CA PRO A 607 -1.78 17.20 29.86
C PRO A 607 -1.30 18.50 29.23
N GLU A 608 -0.15 18.47 28.54
CA GLU A 608 0.45 19.60 27.83
C GLU A 608 1.51 19.13 26.81
N VAL A 609 2.00 20.07 25.99
CA VAL A 609 3.21 19.92 25.19
C VAL A 609 4.38 20.48 25.98
N ASN A 610 5.28 19.61 26.44
CA ASN A 610 6.49 19.95 27.19
C ASN A 610 7.73 19.44 26.46
N MET A 611 7.91 19.90 25.23
CA MET A 611 9.09 19.69 24.39
C MET A 611 9.31 20.93 23.54
N THR A 612 10.56 21.20 23.15
CA THR A 612 10.87 22.32 22.25
C THR A 612 10.37 21.99 20.83
N VAL A 613 9.16 22.42 20.53
CA VAL A 613 8.57 22.37 19.19
C VAL A 613 8.39 23.81 18.71
N ARG A 614 8.89 24.12 17.52
CA ARG A 614 8.81 25.46 16.94
C ARG A 614 7.69 25.48 15.92
N ILE A 615 6.65 26.28 16.16
CA ILE A 615 5.55 26.51 15.21
C ILE A 615 5.65 27.97 14.78
N GLU A 616 6.21 28.25 13.61
CA GLU A 616 6.52 29.63 13.21
C GLU A 616 6.17 29.90 11.75
N GLY A 617 5.65 31.10 11.43
CA GLY A 617 5.43 31.52 10.04
C GLY A 617 4.47 30.63 9.23
N ASN A 618 3.54 29.92 9.90
CA ASN A 618 2.51 29.12 9.23
C ASN A 618 1.23 29.93 9.05
N THR A 619 0.39 29.51 8.11
CA THR A 619 -0.98 30.01 7.97
C THR A 619 -1.97 28.95 8.41
N PHE A 620 -2.78 29.25 9.41
CA PHE A 620 -3.91 28.45 9.87
C PHE A 620 -5.20 29.11 9.40
N THR A 621 -6.04 28.37 8.68
CA THR A 621 -7.31 28.87 8.15
C THR A 621 -8.44 27.97 8.57
N LEU A 622 -9.43 28.55 9.23
CA LEU A 622 -10.68 27.88 9.54
C LEU A 622 -11.50 27.78 8.25
N LEU A 623 -12.00 26.58 7.95
CA LEU A 623 -12.91 26.39 6.82
C LEU A 623 -14.24 27.11 7.09
N LYS A 624 -14.93 27.55 6.03
CA LYS A 624 -16.19 28.31 6.14
C LYS A 624 -17.40 27.38 6.34
N GLU A 625 -18.54 27.99 6.67
CA GLU A 625 -19.86 27.35 6.65
C GLU A 625 -20.10 26.60 5.31
N PRO A 626 -20.78 25.43 5.34
CA PRO A 626 -21.44 24.79 6.49
C PRO A 626 -20.52 23.87 7.31
N LEU A 627 -19.21 23.85 7.04
CA LEU A 627 -18.30 22.89 7.67
C LEU A 627 -17.81 23.35 9.06
N VAL A 628 -17.81 24.65 9.30
CA VAL A 628 -17.19 25.26 10.48
C VAL A 628 -17.92 24.92 11.77
N THR A 629 -17.15 24.68 12.84
CA THR A 629 -17.72 24.48 14.18
C THR A 629 -17.62 25.74 15.01
N GLN A 630 -18.66 26.04 15.78
CA GLN A 630 -18.70 27.21 16.66
C GLN A 630 -17.89 26.95 17.94
N ARG A 631 -16.86 27.77 18.21
CA ARG A 631 -16.03 27.71 19.43
C ARG A 631 -15.10 28.92 19.54
N GLU A 632 -14.70 29.25 20.77
CA GLU A 632 -13.90 30.43 21.11
C GLU A 632 -12.39 30.28 20.87
N ASN A 633 -11.82 29.07 21.05
CA ASN A 633 -10.38 28.85 20.87
C ASN A 633 -10.11 27.58 20.06
N ARG A 634 -9.26 27.68 19.03
CA ARG A 634 -8.84 26.61 18.11
C ARG A 634 -7.57 25.87 18.55
N ILE A 635 -6.92 26.35 19.60
CA ILE A 635 -5.77 25.71 20.26
C ILE A 635 -6.28 25.03 21.54
N ARG A 636 -6.10 23.71 21.66
CA ARG A 636 -6.68 22.92 22.74
C ARG A 636 -5.66 22.08 23.49
N LYS A 637 -5.65 22.21 24.82
CA LYS A 637 -4.89 21.38 25.78
C LYS A 637 -3.36 21.38 25.63
N VAL A 638 -2.79 22.26 24.81
CA VAL A 638 -1.34 22.23 24.55
C VAL A 638 -0.50 22.82 25.68
N GLY A 639 -1.13 23.47 26.67
CA GLY A 639 -0.45 24.15 27.79
C GLY A 639 -0.20 25.63 27.49
N PRO A 640 -0.27 26.51 28.52
CA PRO A 640 -0.25 27.97 28.32
C PRO A 640 1.09 28.49 27.78
N GLU A 641 2.21 27.91 28.21
CA GLU A 641 3.54 28.32 27.76
C GLU A 641 3.76 28.00 26.27
N PHE A 642 3.38 26.79 25.85
CA PHE A 642 3.48 26.40 24.45
C PHE A 642 2.52 27.20 23.56
N GLU A 643 1.28 27.45 24.03
CA GLU A 643 0.32 28.29 23.31
C GLU A 643 0.86 29.72 23.12
N LYS A 644 1.51 30.29 24.13
CA LYS A 644 2.16 31.61 24.02
C LYS A 644 3.23 31.61 22.94
N GLN A 645 4.12 30.61 22.93
CA GLN A 645 5.18 30.48 21.92
C GLN A 645 4.61 30.37 20.50
N VAL A 646 3.53 29.59 20.32
CA VAL A 646 2.82 29.49 19.03
C VAL A 646 2.28 30.85 18.59
N ARG A 647 1.67 31.63 19.50
CA ARG A 647 1.10 32.94 19.18
C ARG A 647 2.19 33.99 18.87
N GLU A 648 3.36 33.88 19.48
CA GLU A 648 4.52 34.75 19.23
C GLU A 648 5.33 34.35 17.98
N GLY A 649 5.12 33.14 17.44
CA GLY A 649 5.86 32.59 16.30
C GLY A 649 5.55 33.18 14.92
N ASN A 650 4.95 34.38 14.82
CA ASN A 650 4.54 35.00 13.55
C ASN A 650 3.60 34.11 12.69
N ASN A 651 2.76 33.29 13.32
CA ASN A 651 1.73 32.52 12.61
C ASN A 651 0.52 33.40 12.28
N ILE A 652 -0.13 33.14 11.15
CA ILE A 652 -1.38 33.80 10.74
C ILE A 652 -2.55 32.87 11.10
N PHE A 653 -3.54 33.38 11.84
CA PHE A 653 -4.78 32.67 12.18
C PHE A 653 -5.96 33.37 11.52
N ASN A 654 -6.51 32.76 10.48
CA ASN A 654 -7.74 33.20 9.81
C ASN A 654 -8.90 32.38 10.41
N GLU A 655 -9.50 32.89 11.49
CA GLU A 655 -10.67 32.26 12.15
C GLU A 655 -12.01 32.76 11.61
#